data_AF-A0A2E7BUJ1-F1
#
_entry.id   AF-A0A2E7BUJ1-F1
#
_cell.length_a   1.000
_cell.length_b   1.000
_cell.length_c   1.000
_cell.angle_alpha   90.00
_cell.angle_beta   90.00
_cell.angle_gamma   90.00
#
_symmetry.space_group_name_H-M   'P 1'
#
loop_
_entity.id
_entity.type
_entity.pdbx_description
1 polymer ?
#
loop_
_entity_poly.entity_id
_entity_poly.type
_entity_poly.pdbx_seq_one_letter_code
_entity_poly.pdbx_strand_id
1 'polypeptide(L)'
;MAPGLLVIQSLLIASTASEQPILAMTSLECYPTALCAGDTEADRAYLQTKLEQAMLRATEDRMRLVTPEVVMRLLMASGQSEREARETCLSATCAADLGGALGADYIVQGRLMRPGKGDWELGLKLWSIAGNNVISDRSTRSKSLLGLKKRLRSLTRKSLKPLLKSSRGPRLRSQRGAYDDEGASTAPTIDSGAVTRAVGGLVVVGSPAVAKVQIFGAKEKGWSLQVGDSLGSLPIGTYRWRAEAPGFLDAKGTVKVVPDRFESLRIQLQEPATLSLKGTPVRAKATLIGPDGQELEPTGLPSTLRNLPSGRYRLTVSKKGYETRKKWVELRPGKREVVSVRLFRRARLEVDGGPKGAKVVVESPRLGFRREGGLPWRAKGLRTGTYQVTVSRSGYQSQRQRVVLVAGDHRQVNVRLKRGRDPVHKPGALQSRWGYPMVAIQGGKVRVGSPKDEPGRDSDETQHEVVLSRPFAMGATEVTQAQYEALMKTNPSTFKGPNRPVEQVNWFDVIRFANRASQADGLEPCYHIDARGLSWPKGLACTGYRLPTEAEWEVVARAGSKHSYSGSDRLDEVAWFDGNSGGETHPVAQKKPNAWGCYDMSGNVWEWVWDGYGPYPKETVKDPVGHRGSEGKVIRGGSWGYGANNARVAVRFGDKPQNRYAYLGFRLARTLP
;
A
#
# COMPACT_ATOMS: atom_id res chain seq x y z
N MET A 1 -12.76 12.45 47.03
CA MET A 1 -12.53 13.59 46.11
C MET A 1 -11.03 13.80 45.97
N ALA A 2 -10.45 13.34 44.86
CA ALA A 2 -9.04 13.55 44.53
C ALA A 2 -8.91 14.81 43.65
N PRO A 3 -7.84 15.62 43.80
CA PRO A 3 -7.66 16.82 42.99
C PRO A 3 -7.31 16.42 41.55
N GLY A 4 -8.04 16.97 40.58
CA GLY A 4 -7.85 16.73 39.16
C GLY A 4 -6.46 17.16 38.68
N LEU A 5 -5.71 16.22 38.10
CA LEU A 5 -4.49 16.50 37.36
C LEU A 5 -4.87 17.06 35.98
N LEU A 6 -4.36 18.26 35.66
CA LEU A 6 -4.34 18.78 34.30
C LEU A 6 -2.97 18.42 33.69
N VAL A 7 -2.94 17.55 32.68
CA VAL A 7 -1.70 17.10 32.03
C VAL A 7 -1.64 17.69 30.61
N ILE A 8 -0.66 18.55 30.35
CA ILE A 8 -0.36 19.06 28.99
C ILE A 8 0.75 18.17 28.42
N GLN A 9 0.46 17.44 27.35
CA GLN A 9 1.29 16.31 26.93
C GLN A 9 2.30 16.58 25.81
N SER A 10 2.57 17.82 25.35
CA SER A 10 3.70 18.08 24.42
C SER A 10 4.13 19.56 24.32
N LEU A 11 5.45 19.80 24.38
CA LEU A 11 6.09 21.08 24.03
C LEU A 11 7.38 20.77 23.26
N LEU A 12 7.47 21.16 21.98
CA LEU A 12 8.66 20.99 21.15
C LEU A 12 9.29 22.34 20.80
N ILE A 13 10.61 22.45 20.96
CA ILE A 13 11.42 23.62 20.56
C ILE A 13 12.53 23.11 19.64
N ALA A 14 12.60 23.63 18.40
CA ALA A 14 13.84 23.65 17.63
C ALA A 14 13.83 24.81 16.63
N SER A 15 15.01 25.37 16.37
CA SER A 15 15.25 26.61 15.61
C SER A 15 15.92 26.35 14.28
N THR A 16 15.70 27.22 13.30
CA THR A 16 16.78 27.73 12.43
C THR A 16 16.56 29.21 12.11
N ALA A 17 17.66 29.89 11.82
CA ALA A 17 17.83 31.33 11.65
C ALA A 17 16.70 32.09 10.90
N SER A 18 15.77 32.68 11.66
CA SER A 18 15.31 34.06 11.44
C SER A 18 14.61 34.55 12.71
N GLU A 19 14.74 35.85 12.96
CA GLU A 19 14.41 36.49 14.21
C GLU A 19 12.89 36.52 14.48
N GLN A 20 12.46 35.74 15.47
CA GLN A 20 11.32 35.91 16.39
C GLN A 20 10.52 34.61 16.58
N PRO A 21 10.38 34.09 17.81
CA PRO A 21 9.54 32.92 18.07
C PRO A 21 8.07 33.35 18.24
N ILE A 22 7.23 33.05 17.25
CA ILE A 22 5.77 33.05 17.40
C ILE A 22 5.34 31.70 17.99
N LEU A 23 4.50 31.75 19.03
CA LEU A 23 4.00 30.60 19.76
C LEU A 23 2.68 30.16 19.11
N ALA A 24 2.57 28.92 18.64
CA ALA A 24 1.30 28.34 18.22
C ALA A 24 1.04 27.05 19.01
N MET A 25 -0.16 26.97 19.60
CA MET A 25 -0.63 25.90 20.46
C MET A 25 -1.39 24.88 19.59
N THR A 26 -1.07 23.59 19.65
CA THR A 26 -1.59 22.60 18.67
C THR A 26 -2.29 21.36 19.25
N SER A 27 -2.75 21.40 20.50
CA SER A 27 -3.87 20.51 20.94
C SER A 27 -4.45 20.91 22.30
N LEU A 28 -5.75 20.69 22.45
CA LEU A 28 -6.48 20.64 23.71
C LEU A 28 -7.32 19.36 23.66
N GLU A 29 -7.00 18.37 24.49
CA GLU A 29 -7.90 17.23 24.74
C GLU A 29 -8.25 17.21 26.23
N CYS A 30 -9.53 17.46 26.53
CA CYS A 30 -10.13 17.29 27.85
C CYS A 30 -10.81 15.92 27.91
N TYR A 31 -10.47 15.11 28.91
CA TYR A 31 -11.31 14.02 29.42
C TYR A 31 -11.33 14.16 30.95
N PRO A 32 -12.50 14.16 31.62
CA PRO A 32 -13.72 13.42 31.28
C PRO A 32 -14.89 14.29 30.76
N THR A 33 -15.88 13.61 30.16
CA THR A 33 -17.10 14.10 29.49
C THR A 33 -18.02 15.03 30.28
N ALA A 34 -17.72 15.37 31.53
CA ALA A 34 -18.57 16.23 32.37
C ALA A 34 -18.23 17.74 32.28
N LEU A 35 -17.14 18.13 31.60
CA LEU A 35 -16.62 19.51 31.64
C LEU A 35 -16.76 20.32 30.34
N CYS A 36 -17.34 19.74 29.27
CA CYS A 36 -17.50 20.43 27.97
C CYS A 36 -18.89 20.20 27.37
N ALA A 37 -19.94 20.40 28.17
CA ALA A 37 -21.28 20.56 27.62
C ALA A 37 -21.39 21.97 27.02
N GLY A 38 -21.22 22.10 25.71
CA GLY A 38 -21.48 23.34 24.97
C GLY A 38 -20.61 23.51 23.72
N ASP A 39 -21.29 23.57 22.57
CA ASP A 39 -20.87 24.02 21.24
C ASP A 39 -20.13 23.03 20.30
N THR A 40 -20.51 23.12 19.02
CA THR A 40 -20.85 21.99 18.14
C THR A 40 -19.71 21.32 17.35
N GLU A 41 -19.95 20.08 16.93
CA GLU A 41 -19.10 19.18 16.12
C GLU A 41 -18.49 19.81 14.83
N ALA A 42 -19.09 20.90 14.33
CA ALA A 42 -18.63 21.66 13.17
C ALA A 42 -17.30 22.40 13.40
N ASP A 43 -17.07 22.94 14.59
CA ASP A 43 -15.83 23.67 14.91
C ASP A 43 -14.63 22.72 15.06
N ARG A 44 -14.91 21.49 15.52
CA ARG A 44 -13.92 20.41 15.62
C ARG A 44 -13.44 19.95 14.24
N ALA A 45 -14.33 19.82 13.26
CA ALA A 45 -13.99 19.42 11.89
C ALA A 45 -13.26 20.52 11.10
N TYR A 46 -13.62 21.79 11.31
CA TYR A 46 -12.97 22.96 10.69
C TYR A 46 -11.49 23.09 11.11
N LEU A 47 -11.22 22.91 12.41
CA LEU A 47 -9.87 22.99 12.96
C LEU A 47 -8.98 21.81 12.53
N GLN A 48 -9.54 20.61 12.42
CA GLN A 48 -8.82 19.42 11.96
C GLN A 48 -8.43 19.52 10.48
N THR A 49 -9.30 20.09 9.64
CA THR A 49 -9.02 20.31 8.20
C THR A 49 -7.93 21.35 7.98
N LYS A 50 -7.89 22.43 8.78
CA LYS A 50 -6.82 23.45 8.73
C LYS A 50 -5.46 22.88 9.17
N LEU A 51 -5.47 21.94 10.11
CA LEU A 51 -4.28 21.26 10.63
C LEU A 51 -3.65 20.34 9.58
N GLU A 52 -4.46 19.55 8.86
CA GLU A 52 -3.98 18.65 7.79
C GLU A 52 -3.42 19.42 6.59
N GLN A 53 -4.03 20.56 6.22
CA GLN A 53 -3.51 21.43 5.16
C GLN A 53 -2.16 22.09 5.50
N ALA A 54 -1.88 22.32 6.77
CA ALA A 54 -0.59 22.81 7.24
C ALA A 54 0.49 21.71 7.21
N MET A 55 0.11 20.45 7.46
CA MET A 55 1.02 19.30 7.40
C MET A 55 1.48 18.95 5.98
N LEU A 56 0.60 19.10 4.98
CA LEU A 56 0.95 18.83 3.57
C LEU A 56 1.89 19.87 2.96
N ARG A 57 1.93 21.10 3.48
CA ARG A 57 2.83 22.17 3.00
C ARG A 57 4.26 22.11 3.57
N ALA A 58 4.56 21.14 4.44
CA ALA A 58 5.86 20.97 5.10
C ALA A 58 6.72 19.85 4.48
N THR A 59 6.43 19.41 3.25
CA THR A 59 7.07 18.25 2.59
C THR A 59 8.28 18.58 1.70
N GLU A 60 8.93 19.74 1.90
CA GLU A 60 10.28 19.97 1.40
C GLU A 60 11.26 20.07 2.58
N ASP A 61 12.04 18.99 2.73
CA ASP A 61 13.19 18.77 3.61
C ASP A 61 13.01 18.70 5.15
N ARG A 62 12.72 17.46 5.57
CA ARG A 62 13.03 16.74 6.83
C ARG A 62 12.38 17.21 8.15
N MET A 63 11.32 16.49 8.50
CA MET A 63 10.94 16.14 9.89
C MET A 63 10.17 14.81 9.86
N ARG A 64 10.48 13.84 10.74
CA ARG A 64 9.70 12.59 10.87
C ARG A 64 8.94 12.57 12.20
N LEU A 65 7.61 12.44 12.11
CA LEU A 65 6.74 12.19 13.24
C LEU A 65 6.63 10.67 13.47
N VAL A 66 6.86 10.23 14.69
CA VAL A 66 6.62 8.83 15.11
C VAL A 66 5.31 8.81 15.87
N THR A 67 4.34 8.03 15.39
CA THR A 67 3.03 7.90 16.05
C THR A 67 3.14 6.99 17.29
N PRO A 68 2.27 7.18 18.30
CA PRO A 68 2.24 6.32 19.49
C PRO A 68 2.12 4.82 19.16
N GLU A 69 1.42 4.49 18.07
CA GLU A 69 1.22 3.11 17.63
C GLU A 69 2.51 2.44 17.13
N VAL A 70 3.41 3.20 16.48
CA VAL A 70 4.73 2.70 16.06
C VAL A 70 5.64 2.49 17.27
N VAL A 71 5.57 3.38 18.27
CA VAL A 71 6.32 3.25 19.53
C VAL A 71 5.88 2.02 20.33
N MET A 72 4.57 1.76 20.43
CA MET A 72 4.05 0.55 21.08
C MET A 72 4.58 -0.74 20.43
N ARG A 73 4.58 -0.81 19.10
CA ARG A 73 5.04 -2.02 18.38
C ARG A 73 6.53 -2.29 18.58
N LEU A 74 7.35 -1.25 18.70
CA LEU A 74 8.78 -1.37 19.00
C LEU A 74 9.03 -1.83 20.44
N LEU A 75 8.25 -1.34 21.42
CA LEU A 75 8.37 -1.75 22.82
C LEU A 75 7.96 -3.20 23.04
N MET A 76 6.88 -3.64 22.39
CA MET A 76 6.47 -5.05 22.41
C MET A 76 7.49 -5.95 21.69
N ALA A 77 8.09 -5.48 20.59
CA ALA A 77 9.18 -6.21 19.92
C ALA A 77 10.46 -6.32 20.77
N SER A 78 10.65 -5.43 21.75
CA SER A 78 11.75 -5.50 22.73
C SER A 78 11.49 -6.43 23.91
N GLY A 79 10.35 -7.14 23.91
CA GLY A 79 9.99 -8.15 24.91
C GLY A 79 9.13 -7.64 26.07
N GLN A 80 8.64 -6.39 25.99
CA GLN A 80 7.69 -5.85 26.98
C GLN A 80 6.28 -6.40 26.73
N SER A 81 5.50 -6.60 27.80
CA SER A 81 4.08 -6.91 27.68
C SER A 81 3.30 -5.70 27.13
N GLU A 82 2.16 -5.95 26.48
CA GLU A 82 1.32 -4.88 25.92
C GLU A 82 0.87 -3.87 26.98
N ARG A 83 0.68 -4.31 28.23
CA ARG A 83 0.32 -3.45 29.36
C ARG A 83 1.47 -2.50 29.76
N GLU A 84 2.70 -3.00 29.82
CA GLU A 84 3.91 -2.19 30.10
C GLU A 84 4.24 -1.23 28.96
N ALA A 85 4.08 -1.68 27.71
CA ALA A 85 4.25 -0.84 26.53
C ALA A 85 3.22 0.32 26.51
N ARG A 86 1.99 0.08 26.97
CA ARG A 86 0.94 1.11 27.10
C ARG A 86 1.20 2.11 28.23
N GLU A 87 1.65 1.68 29.41
CA GLU A 87 2.05 2.58 30.50
C GLU A 87 3.27 3.43 30.12
N THR A 88 4.20 2.84 29.37
CA THR A 88 5.37 3.53 28.82
C THR A 88 4.98 4.54 27.73
N CYS A 89 4.00 4.21 26.87
CA CYS A 89 3.45 5.17 25.90
C CYS A 89 2.65 6.31 26.56
N LEU A 90 1.92 6.05 27.64
CA LEU A 90 1.21 7.09 28.42
C LEU A 90 2.15 8.11 29.08
N SER A 91 3.42 7.75 29.27
CA SER A 91 4.47 8.60 29.85
C SER A 91 5.44 9.21 28.82
N ALA A 92 5.27 8.92 27.54
CA ALA A 92 6.14 9.36 26.46
C ALA A 92 5.60 10.63 25.75
N THR A 93 6.29 11.75 25.94
CA THR A 93 6.13 12.99 25.18
C THR A 93 7.15 13.05 24.02
N CYS A 94 6.72 13.50 22.84
CA CYS A 94 7.42 13.60 21.54
C CYS A 94 8.93 13.33 21.48
N ALA A 95 9.34 12.38 20.63
CA ALA A 95 10.71 12.24 20.16
C ALA A 95 10.93 13.09 18.90
N ALA A 96 12.02 13.86 18.85
CA ALA A 96 12.48 14.55 17.66
C ALA A 96 13.85 14.01 17.27
N ASP A 97 13.97 13.51 16.03
CA ASP A 97 15.23 13.12 15.42
C ASP A 97 15.96 14.38 14.93
N LEU A 98 17.11 14.69 15.52
CA LEU A 98 17.97 15.82 15.12
C LEU A 98 19.18 15.35 14.27
N GLY A 99 19.05 14.21 13.59
CA GLY A 99 20.08 13.59 12.77
C GLY A 99 20.41 14.36 11.49
N GLY A 100 21.48 15.15 11.54
CA GLY A 100 22.05 15.77 10.34
C GLY A 100 23.41 16.42 10.55
N ALA A 101 24.44 15.62 10.89
CA ALA A 101 25.83 15.75 10.36
C ALA A 101 26.90 14.96 11.15
N LEU A 102 26.68 14.51 12.40
CA LEU A 102 27.81 14.10 13.28
C LEU A 102 27.61 12.84 14.17
N GLY A 103 26.70 11.93 13.82
CA GLY A 103 26.79 10.53 14.30
C GLY A 103 26.54 10.26 15.80
N ALA A 104 25.60 10.95 16.44
CA ALA A 104 25.06 10.50 17.74
C ALA A 104 23.56 10.82 17.84
N ASP A 105 22.77 9.80 18.18
CA ASP A 105 21.31 9.85 18.29
C ASP A 105 20.89 10.17 19.74
N TYR A 106 20.03 11.18 19.95
CA TYR A 106 19.60 11.65 21.27
C TYR A 106 18.07 11.75 21.40
N ILE A 107 17.54 11.52 22.62
CA ILE A 107 16.11 11.70 22.95
C ILE A 107 15.97 12.76 24.05
N VAL A 108 15.01 13.67 23.89
CA VAL A 108 14.67 14.69 24.90
C VAL A 108 13.26 14.44 25.42
N GLN A 109 13.14 14.18 26.72
CA GLN A 109 11.87 13.99 27.40
C GLN A 109 11.55 15.23 28.23
N GLY A 110 10.40 15.86 27.96
CA GLY A 110 9.89 17.01 28.73
C GLY A 110 8.63 16.67 29.50
N ARG A 111 8.60 17.02 30.79
CA ARG A 111 7.43 16.85 31.67
C ARG A 111 7.08 18.17 32.36
N LEU A 112 5.95 18.76 31.97
CA LEU A 112 5.41 19.97 32.59
C LEU A 112 4.36 19.58 33.64
N MET A 113 4.52 20.06 34.87
CA MET A 113 3.57 19.84 35.94
C MET A 113 3.17 21.16 36.61
N ARG A 114 1.91 21.28 37.01
CA ARG A 114 1.46 22.33 37.92
C ARG A 114 0.74 21.69 39.10
N PRO A 115 1.39 21.51 40.25
CA PRO A 115 0.74 20.89 41.39
C PRO A 115 -0.27 21.88 41.99
N GLY A 116 -1.57 21.64 41.79
CA GLY A 116 -2.67 22.05 42.68
C GLY A 116 -2.63 23.44 43.36
N LYS A 117 -2.18 24.49 42.64
CA LYS A 117 -2.02 25.92 43.04
C LYS A 117 -0.58 26.43 43.32
N GLY A 118 0.46 25.63 43.09
CA GLY A 118 1.88 26.03 43.18
C GLY A 118 2.53 26.48 41.85
N ASP A 119 3.84 26.70 41.89
CA ASP A 119 4.69 27.06 40.76
C ASP A 119 4.64 26.00 39.64
N TRP A 120 4.69 26.44 38.38
CA TRP A 120 4.86 25.56 37.23
C TRP A 120 6.26 24.97 37.24
N GLU A 121 6.38 23.65 37.11
CA GLU A 121 7.63 22.93 37.04
C GLU A 121 7.78 22.21 35.71
N LEU A 122 8.92 22.40 35.05
CA LEU A 122 9.29 21.64 33.85
C LEU A 122 10.57 20.84 34.14
N GLY A 123 10.48 19.52 34.04
CA GLY A 123 11.63 18.62 34.02
C GLY A 123 12.03 18.27 32.59
N LEU A 124 13.33 18.31 32.29
CA LEU A 124 13.92 17.93 31.02
C LEU A 124 14.96 16.84 31.25
N LYS A 125 14.79 15.69 30.59
CA LYS A 125 15.74 14.58 30.60
C LYS A 125 16.28 14.32 29.19
N LEU A 126 17.60 14.22 29.08
CA LEU A 126 18.29 13.96 27.82
C LEU A 126 18.94 12.57 27.85
N TRP A 127 18.71 11.77 26.81
CA TRP A 127 19.17 10.39 26.70
C TRP A 127 20.05 10.20 25.48
N SER A 128 21.09 9.35 25.59
CA SER A 128 21.81 8.81 24.43
C SER A 128 21.16 7.51 23.97
N ILE A 129 20.86 7.38 22.68
CA ILE A 129 20.29 6.14 22.12
C ILE A 129 21.35 5.03 22.05
N ALA A 130 22.63 5.36 21.98
CA ALA A 130 23.70 4.37 21.85
C ALA A 130 24.14 3.71 23.17
N GLY A 131 23.65 4.15 24.33
CA GLY A 131 24.24 3.74 25.61
C GLY A 131 23.34 3.68 26.84
N ASN A 132 22.02 3.74 26.71
CA ASN A 132 21.06 3.62 27.83
C ASN A 132 21.32 4.52 29.07
N ASN A 133 22.06 5.62 28.93
CA ASN A 133 22.43 6.50 30.03
C ASN A 133 21.80 7.90 29.88
N VAL A 134 21.34 8.45 31.00
CA VAL A 134 20.85 9.84 31.09
C VAL A 134 22.05 10.79 31.06
N ILE A 135 22.11 11.63 30.04
CA ILE A 135 23.20 12.59 29.84
C ILE A 135 23.00 13.84 30.71
N SER A 136 21.74 14.23 30.92
CA SER A 136 21.40 15.42 31.72
C SER A 136 19.95 15.35 32.20
N ASP A 137 19.73 15.70 33.46
CA ASP A 137 18.42 15.80 34.11
C ASP A 137 18.35 17.16 34.82
N ARG A 138 17.45 18.04 34.36
CA ARG A 138 17.34 19.41 34.88
C ARG A 138 15.87 19.79 35.01
N SER A 139 15.49 20.40 36.13
CA SER A 139 14.17 20.99 36.31
C SER A 139 14.24 22.50 36.50
N THR A 140 13.17 23.20 36.12
CA THR A 140 13.00 24.63 36.42
C THR A 140 11.59 24.93 36.85
N ARG A 141 11.47 25.83 37.83
CA ARG A 141 10.19 26.23 38.42
C ARG A 141 9.91 27.71 38.20
N SER A 142 8.64 28.06 38.01
CA SER A 142 8.20 29.45 37.97
C SER A 142 6.73 29.61 38.37
N LYS A 143 6.44 30.65 39.16
CA LYS A 143 5.08 30.97 39.62
C LYS A 143 4.09 31.25 38.48
N SER A 144 4.57 31.64 37.30
CA SER A 144 3.74 31.95 36.13
C SER A 144 4.30 31.34 34.84
N LEU A 145 3.41 31.02 33.89
CA LEU A 145 3.76 30.49 32.57
C LEU A 145 4.71 31.42 31.78
N LEU A 146 4.54 32.74 31.94
CA LEU A 146 5.40 33.74 31.29
C LEU A 146 6.79 33.80 31.92
N GLY A 147 6.87 33.66 33.25
CA GLY A 147 8.14 33.51 33.98
C GLY A 147 8.87 32.21 33.63
N LEU A 148 8.11 31.13 33.46
CA LEU A 148 8.62 29.84 32.99
C LEU A 148 9.20 29.96 31.58
N LYS A 149 8.50 30.65 30.66
CA LYS A 149 8.98 30.93 29.29
C LYS A 149 10.30 31.71 29.26
N LYS A 150 10.49 32.70 30.15
CA LYS A 150 11.77 33.42 30.29
C LYS A 150 12.89 32.52 30.83
N ARG A 151 12.61 31.68 31.84
CA ARG A 151 13.58 30.74 32.43
C ARG A 151 13.96 29.60 31.48
N LEU A 152 13.01 29.11 30.69
CA LEU A 152 13.20 28.14 29.61
C LEU A 152 14.21 28.61 28.55
N ARG A 153 14.13 29.88 28.14
CA ARG A 153 15.08 30.50 27.20
C ARG A 153 16.51 30.58 27.79
N SER A 154 16.63 30.72 29.11
CA SER A 154 17.93 30.72 29.80
C SER A 154 18.52 29.30 29.88
N LEU A 155 17.68 28.30 30.17
CA LEU A 155 18.07 26.89 30.31
C LEU A 155 18.54 26.27 28.98
N THR A 156 17.87 26.60 27.87
CA THR A 156 18.31 26.24 26.51
C THR A 156 19.63 26.90 26.12
N ARG A 157 19.84 28.18 26.47
CA ARG A 157 21.11 28.89 26.22
C ARG A 157 22.29 28.33 27.00
N LYS A 158 22.10 27.90 28.27
CA LYS A 158 23.19 27.44 29.14
C LYS A 158 23.49 25.93 29.03
N SER A 159 22.48 25.10 28.75
CA SER A 159 22.64 23.63 28.86
C SER A 159 22.82 22.94 27.50
N LEU A 160 22.09 23.38 26.46
CA LEU A 160 22.13 22.77 25.12
C LEU A 160 23.18 23.41 24.20
N LYS A 161 23.42 24.72 24.34
CA LYS A 161 24.36 25.46 23.47
C LYS A 161 25.84 25.05 23.61
N PRO A 162 26.37 24.68 24.79
CA PRO A 162 27.75 24.19 24.93
C PRO A 162 27.94 22.80 24.31
N LEU A 163 26.98 21.88 24.51
CA LEU A 163 26.99 20.52 23.96
C LEU A 163 26.95 20.51 22.42
N LEU A 164 26.30 21.50 21.82
CA LEU A 164 26.24 21.67 20.36
C LEU A 164 27.43 22.48 19.79
N LYS A 165 28.21 23.14 20.64
CA LYS A 165 29.41 23.90 20.23
C LYS A 165 30.69 23.07 20.27
N SER A 166 30.82 22.09 21.17
CA SER A 166 32.03 21.23 21.25
C SER A 166 32.18 20.28 20.06
N SER A 167 31.16 20.12 19.23
CA SER A 167 31.19 19.29 18.02
C SER A 167 31.68 20.03 16.76
N ARG A 168 32.05 21.31 16.85
CA ARG A 168 32.82 22.02 15.82
C ARG A 168 34.31 22.00 16.14
N GLY A 169 34.91 20.81 16.06
CA GLY A 169 36.37 20.67 16.00
C GLY A 169 36.92 21.16 14.64
N PRO A 170 38.12 21.76 14.59
CA PRO A 170 38.67 22.34 13.37
C PRO A 170 39.08 21.27 12.35
N ARG A 171 38.92 21.62 11.06
CA ARG A 171 39.34 20.82 9.90
C ARG A 171 40.80 20.39 10.02
N LEU A 172 41.06 19.09 9.79
CA LEU A 172 42.39 18.53 9.63
C LEU A 172 43.21 19.36 8.61
N ARG A 173 44.32 19.92 9.07
CA ARG A 173 45.46 20.29 8.22
C ARG A 173 46.71 19.60 8.75
N SER A 174 47.46 19.11 7.79
CA SER A 174 48.63 18.24 7.88
C SER A 174 49.88 18.93 8.43
N GLN A 175 50.77 18.08 8.96
CA GLN A 175 52.24 18.15 9.02
C GLN A 175 52.96 18.92 10.14
N ARG A 176 53.85 18.14 10.78
CA ARG A 176 55.24 18.39 11.24
C ARG A 176 55.52 19.28 12.47
N GLY A 177 56.49 18.78 13.24
CA GLY A 177 57.32 19.53 14.22
C GLY A 177 56.90 19.25 15.66
N ALA A 178 57.61 18.43 16.45
CA ALA A 178 58.94 18.64 17.04
C ALA A 178 58.88 19.36 18.40
N TYR A 179 59.36 18.62 19.41
CA TYR A 179 60.10 19.03 20.61
C TYR A 179 59.39 19.76 21.78
N ASP A 180 59.80 19.27 22.97
CA ASP A 180 59.94 19.93 24.28
C ASP A 180 58.71 20.27 25.11
N ASP A 181 58.73 20.21 26.44
CA ASP A 181 59.50 19.50 27.48
C ASP A 181 58.81 19.94 28.80
N GLU A 182 59.09 19.24 29.89
CA GLU A 182 58.94 19.66 31.31
C GLU A 182 57.61 19.50 32.08
N GLY A 183 57.76 18.81 33.23
CA GLY A 183 57.19 19.21 34.53
C GLY A 183 56.09 18.29 35.09
N ALA A 184 56.40 17.13 35.68
CA ALA A 184 56.58 16.90 37.14
C ALA A 184 55.36 17.34 38.00
N SER A 185 54.79 16.60 38.96
CA SER A 185 55.17 15.47 39.82
C SER A 185 53.84 14.96 40.45
N THR A 186 53.66 13.87 41.19
CA THR A 186 54.49 13.00 42.04
C THR A 186 53.72 11.68 42.22
N ALA A 187 54.45 10.58 42.34
CA ALA A 187 53.94 9.22 42.52
C ALA A 187 53.34 8.98 43.93
N PRO A 188 52.76 7.79 44.18
CA PRO A 188 53.66 6.72 44.62
C PRO A 188 53.54 5.44 43.80
N THR A 189 54.72 4.89 43.54
CA THR A 189 55.01 3.63 42.86
C THR A 189 54.65 2.47 43.77
N ILE A 190 53.92 1.48 43.24
CA ILE A 190 53.94 0.11 43.75
C ILE A 190 54.70 -0.73 42.71
N ASP A 191 55.49 -1.63 43.27
CA ASP A 191 56.59 -2.37 42.70
C ASP A 191 56.25 -3.27 41.51
N SER A 192 57.30 -3.47 40.72
CA SER A 192 57.46 -4.27 39.51
C SER A 192 56.92 -5.70 39.60
N GLY A 193 55.81 -5.95 38.88
CA GLY A 193 55.44 -7.27 38.39
C GLY A 193 55.40 -7.22 36.87
N ALA A 194 56.09 -8.14 36.21
CA ALA A 194 56.16 -8.25 34.75
C ALA A 194 54.80 -7.97 34.09
N VAL A 195 54.79 -7.16 33.02
CA VAL A 195 53.59 -6.97 32.17
C VAL A 195 53.24 -8.33 31.59
N THR A 196 52.42 -9.09 32.31
CA THR A 196 51.69 -10.23 31.76
C THR A 196 50.93 -9.67 30.57
N ARG A 197 51.23 -10.17 29.37
CA ARG A 197 50.48 -9.82 28.15
C ARG A 197 49.00 -9.82 28.52
N ALA A 198 48.30 -8.72 28.26
CA ALA A 198 46.89 -8.66 28.59
C ALA A 198 46.17 -9.83 27.90
N VAL A 199 45.52 -10.66 28.71
CA VAL A 199 44.86 -11.89 28.28
C VAL A 199 43.36 -11.78 28.53
N GLY A 200 42.59 -12.47 27.70
CA GLY A 200 41.15 -12.66 27.90
C GLY A 200 40.82 -14.14 28.07
N GLY A 201 39.54 -14.43 28.27
CA GLY A 201 39.01 -15.79 28.33
C GLY A 201 38.00 -16.04 27.22
N LEU A 202 37.76 -17.30 26.92
CA LEU A 202 36.70 -17.73 26.02
C LEU A 202 35.91 -18.86 26.67
N VAL A 203 34.59 -18.78 26.64
CA VAL A 203 33.70 -19.89 27.03
C VAL A 203 32.94 -20.36 25.80
N VAL A 204 32.98 -21.66 25.52
CA VAL A 204 32.20 -22.26 24.44
C VAL A 204 30.86 -22.68 25.01
N VAL A 205 29.77 -22.09 24.51
CA VAL A 205 28.41 -22.42 24.93
C VAL A 205 27.57 -22.76 23.70
N GLY A 206 26.56 -23.63 23.81
CA GLY A 206 25.77 -23.97 22.63
C GLY A 206 25.19 -25.37 22.59
N SER A 207 24.94 -25.85 21.38
CA SER A 207 24.40 -27.19 21.11
C SER A 207 24.86 -27.69 19.72
N PRO A 208 25.11 -29.00 19.54
CA PRO A 208 25.03 -30.08 20.53
C PRO A 208 26.24 -30.08 21.49
N ALA A 209 26.07 -30.67 22.69
CA ALA A 209 27.13 -30.72 23.70
C ALA A 209 28.40 -31.46 23.20
N VAL A 210 28.20 -32.45 22.33
CA VAL A 210 29.27 -33.27 21.71
C VAL A 210 30.06 -32.55 20.61
N ALA A 211 29.73 -31.29 20.29
CA ALA A 211 30.42 -30.54 19.25
C ALA A 211 31.88 -30.27 19.63
N LYS A 212 32.79 -30.72 18.78
CA LYS A 212 34.22 -30.43 18.88
C LYS A 212 34.50 -29.09 18.21
N VAL A 213 35.10 -28.17 18.94
CA VAL A 213 35.37 -26.79 18.51
C VAL A 213 36.88 -26.58 18.46
N GLN A 214 37.42 -26.41 17.26
CA GLN A 214 38.81 -26.05 17.04
C GLN A 214 38.94 -24.54 16.91
N ILE A 215 39.90 -23.95 17.63
CA ILE A 215 40.18 -22.51 17.63
C ILE A 215 41.61 -22.29 17.15
N PHE A 216 41.79 -21.38 16.19
CA PHE A 216 43.06 -21.11 15.53
C PHE A 216 43.48 -19.67 15.78
N GLY A 217 44.64 -19.49 16.42
CA GLY A 217 45.34 -18.21 16.56
C GLY A 217 46.29 -17.93 15.38
N ALA A 218 46.71 -16.68 15.22
CA ALA A 218 47.55 -16.28 14.08
C ALA A 218 48.99 -16.84 14.11
N LYS A 219 49.51 -17.28 15.26
CA LYS A 219 50.90 -17.76 15.45
C LYS A 219 51.08 -18.89 16.48
N GLU A 220 50.01 -19.53 16.96
CA GLU A 220 50.05 -20.54 18.04
C GLU A 220 49.34 -21.85 17.67
N LYS A 221 49.62 -22.95 18.40
CA LYS A 221 48.95 -24.25 18.27
C LYS A 221 47.44 -24.06 18.49
N GLY A 222 46.63 -24.63 17.60
CA GLY A 222 45.17 -24.55 17.73
C GLY A 222 44.68 -25.27 18.99
N TRP A 223 43.64 -24.72 19.61
CA TRP A 223 42.99 -25.30 20.80
C TRP A 223 41.80 -26.15 20.36
N SER A 224 41.59 -27.29 21.01
CA SER A 224 40.42 -28.16 20.81
C SER A 224 39.58 -28.15 22.07
N LEU A 225 38.35 -27.66 21.96
CA LEU A 225 37.39 -27.51 23.04
C LEU A 225 36.09 -28.26 22.71
N GLN A 226 35.24 -28.47 23.69
CA GLN A 226 33.85 -28.91 23.54
C GLN A 226 32.89 -27.85 24.07
N VAL A 227 31.61 -27.99 23.75
CA VAL A 227 30.57 -27.11 24.32
C VAL A 227 30.48 -27.34 25.83
N GLY A 228 30.65 -26.27 26.60
CA GLY A 228 30.77 -26.29 28.05
C GLY A 228 32.20 -25.99 28.53
N ASP A 229 33.21 -26.14 27.66
CA ASP A 229 34.59 -25.85 28.01
C ASP A 229 34.86 -24.34 28.04
N SER A 230 35.85 -23.95 28.85
CA SER A 230 36.40 -22.60 28.87
C SER A 230 37.92 -22.63 28.72
N LEU A 231 38.45 -21.59 28.08
CA LEU A 231 39.87 -21.39 27.88
C LEU A 231 40.23 -20.02 28.47
N GLY A 232 40.98 -20.04 29.56
CA GLY A 232 41.55 -18.83 30.17
C GLY A 232 42.86 -18.42 29.52
N SER A 233 43.27 -17.17 29.77
CA SER A 233 44.60 -16.65 29.43
C SER A 233 44.94 -16.65 27.93
N LEU A 234 43.97 -16.41 27.07
CA LEU A 234 44.17 -16.23 25.63
C LEU A 234 44.74 -14.84 25.32
N PRO A 235 45.75 -14.71 24.45
CA PRO A 235 46.18 -13.41 23.94
C PRO A 235 45.01 -12.64 23.31
N ILE A 236 44.95 -11.32 23.53
CA ILE A 236 43.94 -10.48 22.88
C ILE A 236 44.11 -10.56 21.37
N GLY A 237 43.01 -10.78 20.66
CA GLY A 237 43.07 -10.97 19.21
C GLY A 237 41.79 -11.52 18.62
N THR A 238 41.78 -11.67 17.29
CA THR A 238 40.69 -12.33 16.57
C THR A 238 41.12 -13.74 16.22
N TYR A 239 40.32 -14.71 16.66
CA TYR A 239 40.55 -16.14 16.43
C TYR A 239 39.55 -16.65 15.41
N ARG A 240 39.98 -17.57 14.56
CA ARG A 240 39.07 -18.35 13.70
C ARG A 240 38.68 -19.61 14.45
N TRP A 241 37.46 -20.07 14.25
CA TRP A 241 37.01 -21.33 14.85
C TRP A 241 36.29 -22.19 13.82
N ARG A 242 36.31 -23.51 14.04
CA ARG A 242 35.52 -24.51 13.34
C ARG A 242 34.88 -25.43 14.37
N ALA A 243 33.61 -25.76 14.20
CA ALA A 243 32.87 -26.68 15.05
C ALA A 243 32.28 -27.82 14.22
N GLU A 244 32.46 -29.05 14.69
CA GLU A 244 32.02 -30.28 14.01
C GLU A 244 31.38 -31.23 15.02
N ALA A 245 30.32 -31.93 14.64
CA ALA A 245 29.70 -32.97 15.46
C ALA A 245 29.12 -34.09 14.59
N PRO A 246 29.22 -35.38 15.01
CA PRO A 246 28.59 -36.47 14.27
C PRO A 246 27.09 -36.24 14.08
N GLY A 247 26.63 -36.29 12.83
CA GLY A 247 25.22 -36.09 12.48
C GLY A 247 24.78 -34.62 12.34
N PHE A 248 25.70 -33.65 12.40
CA PHE A 248 25.42 -32.23 12.21
C PHE A 248 26.26 -31.63 11.08
N LEU A 249 25.84 -30.48 10.56
CA LEU A 249 26.61 -29.69 9.60
C LEU A 249 27.68 -28.87 10.29
N ASP A 250 28.88 -28.85 9.72
CA ASP A 250 30.02 -28.10 10.25
C ASP A 250 29.76 -26.59 10.22
N ALA A 251 30.22 -25.90 11.26
CA ALA A 251 30.16 -24.44 11.35
C ALA A 251 31.56 -23.84 11.49
N LYS A 252 31.73 -22.61 11.01
CA LYS A 252 32.99 -21.85 11.14
C LYS A 252 32.72 -20.38 11.31
N GLY A 253 33.63 -19.67 11.95
CA GLY A 253 33.52 -18.23 12.15
C GLY A 253 34.75 -17.61 12.78
N THR A 254 34.57 -16.40 13.31
CA THR A 254 35.59 -15.70 14.08
C THR A 254 35.04 -15.28 15.44
N VAL A 255 35.93 -15.10 16.41
CA VAL A 255 35.63 -14.53 17.72
C VAL A 255 36.77 -13.60 18.13
N LYS A 256 36.42 -12.45 18.70
CA LYS A 256 37.41 -11.48 19.19
C LYS A 256 37.51 -11.62 20.70
N VAL A 257 38.71 -11.90 21.20
CA VAL A 257 39.03 -11.94 22.63
C VAL A 257 39.54 -10.56 23.03
N VAL A 258 39.04 -10.04 24.15
CA VAL A 258 39.34 -8.71 24.70
C VAL A 258 39.95 -8.86 26.11
N PRO A 259 40.71 -7.86 26.61
CA PRO A 259 41.38 -7.97 27.91
C PRO A 259 40.41 -8.21 29.06
N ASP A 260 40.85 -9.00 30.05
CA ASP A 260 40.26 -9.13 31.39
C ASP A 260 38.77 -9.54 31.39
N ARG A 261 38.32 -10.22 30.34
CA ARG A 261 36.92 -10.66 30.16
C ARG A 261 36.84 -12.02 29.50
N PHE A 262 35.82 -12.80 29.88
CA PHE A 262 35.41 -13.99 29.15
C PHE A 262 34.42 -13.67 28.04
N GLU A 263 34.79 -13.97 26.80
CA GLU A 263 33.91 -13.89 25.65
C GLU A 263 33.15 -15.20 25.46
N SER A 264 31.89 -15.12 25.05
CA SER A 264 31.05 -16.31 24.84
C SER A 264 31.02 -16.68 23.35
N LEU A 265 31.68 -17.79 22.99
CA LEU A 265 31.57 -18.41 21.67
C LEU A 265 30.32 -19.29 21.63
N ARG A 266 29.27 -18.81 20.95
CA ARG A 266 28.00 -19.55 20.81
C ARG A 266 28.03 -20.48 19.61
N ILE A 267 27.99 -21.79 19.84
CA ILE A 267 27.94 -22.83 18.80
C ILE A 267 26.52 -23.35 18.63
N GLN A 268 26.00 -23.34 17.41
CA GLN A 268 24.71 -23.92 17.07
C GLN A 268 24.84 -24.72 15.78
N LEU A 269 25.12 -26.02 15.90
CA LEU A 269 25.19 -26.90 14.73
C LEU A 269 23.79 -27.38 14.35
N GLN A 270 23.54 -27.50 13.04
CA GLN A 270 22.25 -27.90 12.51
C GLN A 270 22.29 -29.35 12.04
N GLU A 271 21.25 -30.13 12.34
CA GLU A 271 21.08 -31.44 11.73
C GLU A 271 20.81 -31.29 10.22
N PRO A 272 21.49 -32.07 9.37
CA PRO A 272 21.31 -31.98 7.92
C PRO A 272 19.91 -32.41 7.51
N ALA A 273 19.29 -31.65 6.61
CA ALA A 273 18.04 -32.02 5.99
C ALA A 273 18.27 -32.86 4.72
N THR A 274 17.25 -33.66 4.36
CA THR A 274 17.21 -34.39 3.09
C THR A 274 16.03 -33.89 2.25
N LEU A 275 16.27 -33.63 0.96
CA LEU A 275 15.22 -33.24 0.01
C LEU A 275 15.10 -34.27 -1.10
N SER A 276 13.93 -34.89 -1.20
CA SER A 276 13.57 -35.82 -2.29
C SER A 276 12.68 -35.11 -3.30
N LEU A 277 13.20 -34.90 -4.52
CA LEU A 277 12.46 -34.29 -5.61
C LEU A 277 11.84 -35.35 -6.50
N LYS A 278 10.52 -35.29 -6.67
CA LYS A 278 9.76 -36.11 -7.61
C LYS A 278 9.12 -35.20 -8.65
N GLY A 279 8.88 -35.70 -9.85
CA GLY A 279 8.12 -34.91 -10.80
C GLY A 279 7.96 -35.48 -12.20
N THR A 280 7.03 -34.86 -12.91
CA THR A 280 6.67 -35.19 -14.29
C THR A 280 6.81 -33.94 -15.16
N PRO A 281 7.53 -33.99 -16.28
CA PRO A 281 8.20 -35.15 -16.87
C PRO A 281 9.54 -35.48 -16.16
N VAL A 282 9.94 -36.75 -16.21
CA VAL A 282 11.27 -37.19 -15.77
C VAL A 282 12.38 -36.49 -16.57
N ARG A 283 13.59 -36.43 -16.02
CA ARG A 283 14.77 -35.73 -16.60
C ARG A 283 14.56 -34.22 -16.82
N ALA A 284 13.68 -33.57 -16.05
CA ALA A 284 13.66 -32.11 -15.99
C ALA A 284 14.84 -31.59 -15.15
N LYS A 285 15.44 -30.46 -15.53
CA LYS A 285 16.53 -29.81 -14.78
C LYS A 285 15.94 -29.10 -13.57
N ALA A 286 16.45 -29.37 -12.38
CA ALA A 286 16.10 -28.75 -11.13
C ALA A 286 17.33 -28.02 -10.56
N THR A 287 17.19 -26.73 -10.32
CA THR A 287 18.18 -25.86 -9.69
C THR A 287 17.66 -25.46 -8.31
N LEU A 288 18.51 -25.49 -7.29
CA LEU A 288 18.20 -24.98 -5.95
C LEU A 288 19.14 -23.84 -5.59
N ILE A 289 18.59 -22.80 -4.99
CA ILE A 289 19.37 -21.72 -4.38
C ILE A 289 19.08 -21.73 -2.88
N GLY A 290 20.15 -21.85 -2.10
CA GLY A 290 20.13 -21.90 -0.64
C GLY A 290 19.85 -20.56 0.03
N PRO A 291 19.64 -20.57 1.36
CA PRO A 291 19.37 -19.36 2.16
C PRO A 291 20.56 -18.38 2.19
N ASP A 292 21.78 -18.86 1.96
CA ASP A 292 23.01 -18.09 1.80
C ASP A 292 23.22 -17.55 0.37
N GLY A 293 22.27 -17.83 -0.55
CA GLY A 293 22.35 -17.44 -1.95
C GLY A 293 23.21 -18.37 -2.81
N GLN A 294 23.77 -19.45 -2.25
CA GLN A 294 24.57 -20.41 -3.01
C GLN A 294 23.67 -21.24 -3.94
N GLU A 295 24.03 -21.31 -5.22
CA GLU A 295 23.37 -22.22 -6.17
C GLU A 295 23.98 -23.61 -6.03
N LEU A 296 23.14 -24.61 -5.76
CA LEU A 296 23.54 -26.02 -5.73
C LEU A 296 23.61 -26.57 -7.15
N GLU A 297 24.50 -27.55 -7.36
CA GLU A 297 24.66 -28.20 -8.66
C GLU A 297 23.32 -28.68 -9.24
N PRO A 298 23.04 -28.39 -10.52
CA PRO A 298 21.76 -28.76 -11.11
C PRO A 298 21.53 -30.26 -11.07
N THR A 299 20.36 -30.69 -10.60
CA THR A 299 19.98 -32.10 -10.57
C THR A 299 18.86 -32.41 -11.57
N GLY A 300 18.76 -33.67 -12.00
CA GLY A 300 17.62 -34.14 -12.77
C GLY A 300 16.46 -34.59 -11.86
N LEU A 301 15.23 -34.60 -12.37
CA LEU A 301 14.12 -35.28 -11.69
C LEU A 301 13.99 -36.76 -12.13
N PRO A 302 13.76 -37.71 -11.20
CA PRO A 302 13.77 -37.56 -9.74
C PRO A 302 15.21 -37.51 -9.16
N SER A 303 15.39 -36.86 -8.02
CA SER A 303 16.68 -36.80 -7.30
C SER A 303 16.47 -36.76 -5.79
N THR A 304 17.49 -37.18 -5.02
CA THR A 304 17.53 -36.99 -3.56
C THR A 304 18.81 -36.27 -3.19
N LEU A 305 18.65 -35.07 -2.63
CA LEU A 305 19.73 -34.25 -2.10
C LEU A 305 19.83 -34.49 -0.58
N ARG A 306 21.05 -34.70 -0.10
CA ARG A 306 21.37 -34.95 1.32
C ARG A 306 22.31 -33.86 1.82
N ASN A 307 22.49 -33.78 3.14
CA ASN A 307 23.43 -32.85 3.78
C ASN A 307 23.12 -31.37 3.49
N LEU A 308 21.82 -31.02 3.42
CA LEU A 308 21.40 -29.65 3.16
C LEU A 308 21.22 -28.88 4.48
N PRO A 309 21.73 -27.64 4.60
CA PRO A 309 21.37 -26.73 5.66
C PRO A 309 19.86 -26.56 5.79
N SER A 310 19.36 -26.39 7.01
CA SER A 310 17.95 -26.05 7.21
C SER A 310 17.66 -24.63 6.73
N GLY A 311 16.41 -24.36 6.37
CA GLY A 311 15.98 -23.06 5.88
C GLY A 311 15.31 -23.10 4.52
N ARG A 312 15.19 -21.92 3.90
CA ARG A 312 14.32 -21.71 2.74
C ARG A 312 15.11 -21.74 1.44
N TYR A 313 14.78 -22.69 0.57
CA TYR A 313 15.40 -22.90 -0.73
C TYR A 313 14.49 -22.47 -1.88
N ARG A 314 15.06 -21.81 -2.89
CA ARG A 314 14.35 -21.50 -4.14
C ARG A 314 14.58 -22.61 -5.16
N LEU A 315 13.59 -23.47 -5.35
CA LEU A 315 13.58 -24.52 -6.35
C LEU A 315 13.09 -23.98 -7.70
N THR A 316 13.90 -24.12 -8.75
CA THR A 316 13.52 -23.83 -10.14
C THR A 316 13.62 -25.10 -10.97
N VAL A 317 12.49 -25.57 -11.52
CA VAL A 317 12.44 -26.75 -12.38
C VAL A 317 12.08 -26.35 -13.80
N SER A 318 12.87 -26.81 -14.77
CA SER A 318 12.73 -26.47 -16.18
C SER A 318 12.98 -27.67 -17.11
N LYS A 319 12.31 -27.67 -18.25
CA LYS A 319 12.57 -28.61 -19.35
C LYS A 319 12.18 -27.95 -20.68
N LYS A 320 12.94 -28.20 -21.75
CA LYS A 320 12.65 -27.66 -23.08
C LYS A 320 11.23 -28.01 -23.53
N GLY A 321 10.45 -27.02 -23.96
CA GLY A 321 9.06 -27.20 -24.37
C GLY A 321 8.02 -27.21 -23.23
N TYR A 322 8.45 -27.04 -21.97
CA TYR A 322 7.58 -26.96 -20.80
C TYR A 322 7.61 -25.55 -20.19
N GLU A 323 6.63 -25.24 -19.35
CA GLU A 323 6.63 -24.06 -18.49
C GLU A 323 7.59 -24.26 -17.32
N THR A 324 8.47 -23.30 -17.08
CA THR A 324 9.38 -23.31 -15.92
C THR A 324 8.59 -23.07 -14.65
N ARG A 325 8.78 -23.91 -13.64
CA ARG A 325 8.16 -23.77 -12.31
C ARG A 325 9.19 -23.28 -11.31
N LYS A 326 8.83 -22.26 -10.53
CA LYS A 326 9.59 -21.79 -9.37
C LYS A 326 8.77 -22.05 -8.11
N LYS A 327 9.38 -22.61 -7.06
CA LYS A 327 8.73 -22.92 -5.78
C LYS A 327 9.71 -22.69 -4.64
N TRP A 328 9.21 -22.22 -3.51
CA TRP A 328 9.97 -22.20 -2.26
C TRP A 328 9.79 -23.54 -1.54
N VAL A 329 10.89 -24.09 -1.05
CA VAL A 329 10.94 -25.31 -0.25
C VAL A 329 11.59 -24.96 1.07
N GLU A 330 10.93 -25.28 2.17
CA GLU A 330 11.46 -25.09 3.51
C GLU A 330 11.96 -26.43 4.03
N LEU A 331 13.23 -26.50 4.40
CA LEU A 331 13.85 -27.70 4.95
C LEU A 331 14.00 -27.55 6.45
N ARG A 332 13.49 -28.54 7.19
CA ARG A 332 13.60 -28.59 8.65
C ARG A 332 14.81 -29.44 9.08
N PRO A 333 15.50 -29.08 10.18
CA PRO A 333 16.62 -29.86 10.68
C PRO A 333 16.26 -31.34 10.87
N GLY A 334 17.13 -32.24 10.40
CA GLY A 334 16.97 -33.70 10.56
C GLY A 334 15.79 -34.33 9.81
N LYS A 335 15.00 -33.57 9.05
CA LYS A 335 13.82 -34.07 8.36
C LYS A 335 14.09 -34.36 6.89
N ARG A 336 13.31 -35.33 6.37
CA ARG A 336 13.20 -35.61 4.94
C ARG A 336 11.97 -34.89 4.39
N GLU A 337 12.20 -33.98 3.47
CA GLU A 337 11.15 -33.31 2.71
C GLU A 337 10.98 -33.95 1.33
N VAL A 338 9.73 -34.12 0.91
CA VAL A 338 9.40 -34.69 -0.41
C VAL A 338 8.63 -33.64 -1.22
N VAL A 339 9.19 -33.23 -2.35
CA VAL A 339 8.58 -32.21 -3.21
C VAL A 339 8.25 -32.80 -4.57
N SER A 340 6.96 -32.85 -4.87
CA SER A 340 6.44 -33.25 -6.19
C SER A 340 6.24 -32.03 -7.09
N VAL A 341 6.85 -32.05 -8.28
CA VAL A 341 6.76 -30.97 -9.27
C VAL A 341 6.18 -31.49 -10.59
N ARG A 342 5.12 -30.85 -11.07
CA ARG A 342 4.54 -31.10 -12.39
C ARG A 342 4.81 -29.92 -13.31
N LEU A 343 5.48 -30.16 -14.43
CA LEU A 343 5.63 -29.17 -15.50
C LEU A 343 4.55 -29.39 -16.56
N PHE A 344 4.01 -28.29 -17.09
CA PHE A 344 3.02 -28.33 -18.16
C PHE A 344 3.70 -28.07 -19.51
N ARG A 345 3.36 -28.88 -20.53
CA ARG A 345 3.82 -28.64 -21.90
C ARG A 345 3.24 -27.33 -22.41
N ARG A 346 4.06 -26.53 -23.09
CA ARG A 346 3.59 -25.30 -23.74
C ARG A 346 2.73 -25.63 -24.95
N ALA A 347 1.68 -24.85 -25.15
CA ALA A 347 0.73 -25.00 -26.25
C ALA A 347 1.20 -24.30 -27.53
N ARG A 348 0.54 -24.64 -28.64
CA ARG A 348 0.63 -23.99 -29.93
C ARG A 348 -0.75 -23.49 -30.34
N LEU A 349 -0.81 -22.28 -30.87
CA LEU A 349 -2.02 -21.70 -31.43
C LEU A 349 -1.74 -21.27 -32.87
N GLU A 350 -2.63 -21.68 -33.75
CA GLU A 350 -2.69 -21.29 -35.15
C GLU A 350 -4.06 -20.70 -35.42
N VAL A 351 -4.07 -19.50 -36.00
CA VAL A 351 -5.28 -18.82 -36.45
C VAL A 351 -5.16 -18.68 -37.96
N ASP A 352 -6.07 -19.32 -38.68
CA ASP A 352 -6.09 -19.32 -40.13
C ASP A 352 -7.51 -19.09 -40.62
N GLY A 353 -7.68 -19.01 -41.93
CA GLY A 353 -8.95 -18.74 -42.58
C GLY A 353 -9.36 -17.27 -42.51
N GLY A 354 -10.16 -16.85 -43.49
CA GLY A 354 -10.61 -15.48 -43.62
C GLY A 354 -9.89 -14.74 -44.74
N PRO A 355 -10.24 -13.47 -44.98
CA PRO A 355 -9.86 -12.79 -46.20
C PRO A 355 -8.39 -12.31 -46.11
N LYS A 356 -7.56 -12.58 -47.14
CA LYS A 356 -6.10 -12.26 -47.21
C LYS A 356 -5.74 -10.84 -46.74
N GLY A 357 -4.86 -10.70 -45.75
CA GLY A 357 -4.47 -9.39 -45.20
C GLY A 357 -5.30 -8.92 -44.01
N ALA A 358 -6.10 -9.80 -43.38
CA ALA A 358 -6.69 -9.51 -42.08
C ALA A 358 -5.62 -9.47 -40.98
N LYS A 359 -5.80 -8.53 -40.05
CA LYS A 359 -4.99 -8.37 -38.84
C LYS A 359 -5.51 -9.32 -37.76
N VAL A 360 -4.60 -10.01 -37.08
CA VAL A 360 -4.88 -10.89 -35.95
C VAL A 360 -4.19 -10.31 -34.71
N VAL A 361 -4.94 -10.17 -33.63
CA VAL A 361 -4.45 -9.80 -32.30
C VAL A 361 -4.80 -10.93 -31.35
N VAL A 362 -3.79 -11.54 -30.73
CA VAL A 362 -3.97 -12.56 -29.71
C VAL A 362 -3.48 -12.02 -28.38
N GLU A 363 -4.36 -11.97 -27.40
CA GLU A 363 -4.04 -11.44 -26.07
C GLU A 363 -4.55 -12.32 -24.94
N SER A 364 -3.85 -12.28 -23.80
CA SER A 364 -4.27 -12.89 -22.56
C SER A 364 -3.82 -11.96 -21.42
N PRO A 365 -4.70 -11.05 -20.96
CA PRO A 365 -4.37 -10.08 -19.91
C PRO A 365 -3.85 -10.73 -18.64
N ARG A 366 -4.45 -11.86 -18.22
CA ARG A 366 -4.02 -12.65 -17.05
C ARG A 366 -2.58 -13.18 -17.17
N LEU A 367 -2.12 -13.42 -18.39
CA LEU A 367 -0.79 -13.94 -18.66
C LEU A 367 0.20 -12.85 -19.11
N GLY A 368 -0.25 -11.59 -19.21
CA GLY A 368 0.54 -10.49 -19.76
C GLY A 368 0.99 -10.73 -21.21
N PHE A 369 0.23 -11.52 -21.98
CA PHE A 369 0.59 -11.87 -23.35
C PHE A 369 -0.21 -11.03 -24.34
N ARG A 370 0.45 -10.40 -25.31
CA ARG A 370 -0.19 -9.76 -26.46
C ARG A 370 0.74 -9.84 -27.67
N ARG A 371 0.24 -10.38 -28.77
CA ARG A 371 0.96 -10.41 -30.04
C ARG A 371 0.01 -10.14 -31.19
N GLU A 372 0.47 -9.31 -32.11
CA GLU A 372 -0.26 -8.96 -33.33
C GLU A 372 0.44 -9.57 -34.56
N GLY A 373 -0.29 -9.73 -35.66
CA GLY A 373 0.24 -10.18 -36.95
C GLY A 373 -0.85 -10.25 -38.01
N GLY A 374 -0.57 -10.91 -39.13
CA GLY A 374 -1.55 -11.21 -40.18
C GLY A 374 -1.93 -12.69 -40.21
N LEU A 375 -2.96 -13.03 -40.98
CA LEU A 375 -3.28 -14.42 -41.32
C LEU A 375 -2.30 -15.01 -42.37
N PRO A 376 -1.89 -16.29 -42.23
CA PRO A 376 -2.10 -17.15 -41.08
C PRO A 376 -1.22 -16.71 -39.90
N TRP A 377 -1.80 -16.66 -38.71
CA TRP A 377 -1.09 -16.29 -37.49
C TRP A 377 -0.69 -17.54 -36.71
N ARG A 378 0.58 -17.66 -36.31
CA ARG A 378 1.11 -18.84 -35.62
C ARG A 378 1.96 -18.46 -34.42
N ALA A 379 1.71 -19.11 -33.29
CA ALA A 379 2.57 -19.00 -32.12
C ALA A 379 2.79 -20.36 -31.44
N LYS A 380 4.05 -20.63 -31.11
CA LYS A 380 4.49 -21.78 -30.32
C LYS A 380 4.96 -21.32 -28.95
N GLY A 381 4.92 -22.23 -27.97
CA GLY A 381 5.47 -21.94 -26.65
C GLY A 381 4.52 -21.12 -25.76
N LEU A 382 3.22 -21.15 -26.05
CA LEU A 382 2.19 -20.45 -25.28
C LEU A 382 1.95 -21.16 -23.95
N ARG A 383 1.64 -20.39 -22.91
CA ARG A 383 1.26 -20.92 -21.59
C ARG A 383 -0.18 -21.45 -21.67
N THR A 384 -0.54 -22.35 -20.77
CA THR A 384 -1.93 -22.78 -20.66
C THR A 384 -2.78 -21.65 -20.11
N GLY A 385 -3.98 -21.48 -20.64
CA GLY A 385 -4.89 -20.43 -20.20
C GLY A 385 -5.80 -19.93 -21.31
N THR A 386 -6.55 -18.89 -20.99
CA THR A 386 -7.52 -18.29 -21.90
C THR A 386 -6.87 -17.17 -22.69
N TYR A 387 -6.97 -17.27 -24.00
CA TYR A 387 -6.55 -16.27 -24.97
C TYR A 387 -7.77 -15.70 -25.67
N GLN A 388 -7.73 -14.42 -25.96
CA GLN A 388 -8.70 -13.73 -26.78
C GLN A 388 -8.06 -13.49 -28.14
N VAL A 389 -8.64 -14.06 -29.18
CA VAL A 389 -8.23 -13.89 -30.57
C VAL A 389 -9.20 -12.89 -31.19
N THR A 390 -8.68 -11.77 -31.64
CA THR A 390 -9.44 -10.76 -32.39
C THR A 390 -8.88 -10.71 -33.81
N VAL A 391 -9.74 -10.92 -34.81
CA VAL A 391 -9.37 -10.82 -36.22
C VAL A 391 -10.17 -9.70 -36.85
N SER A 392 -9.50 -8.77 -37.53
CA SER A 392 -10.12 -7.60 -38.15
C SER A 392 -9.56 -7.33 -39.54
N ARG A 393 -10.39 -6.76 -40.42
CA ARG A 393 -9.97 -6.29 -41.75
C ARG A 393 -10.90 -5.17 -42.20
N SER A 394 -10.35 -4.14 -42.83
CA SER A 394 -11.17 -3.08 -43.43
C SER A 394 -12.21 -3.66 -44.40
N GLY A 395 -13.48 -3.26 -44.23
CA GLY A 395 -14.63 -3.76 -44.99
C GLY A 395 -15.24 -5.09 -44.49
N TYR A 396 -14.73 -5.65 -43.39
CA TYR A 396 -15.21 -6.90 -42.78
C TYR A 396 -15.52 -6.72 -41.30
N GLN A 397 -16.41 -7.56 -40.78
CA GLN A 397 -16.79 -7.56 -39.37
C GLN A 397 -15.71 -8.23 -38.53
N SER A 398 -15.17 -7.53 -37.54
CA SER A 398 -14.18 -8.09 -36.64
C SER A 398 -14.81 -9.19 -35.81
N GLN A 399 -14.08 -10.29 -35.75
CA GLN A 399 -14.48 -11.46 -34.99
C GLN A 399 -13.59 -11.56 -33.77
N ARG A 400 -14.22 -11.65 -32.60
CA ARG A 400 -13.54 -11.90 -31.33
C ARG A 400 -13.93 -13.28 -30.84
N GLN A 401 -12.94 -14.12 -30.56
CA GLN A 401 -13.15 -15.48 -30.08
C GLN A 401 -12.28 -15.77 -28.86
N ARG A 402 -12.90 -16.38 -27.85
CA ARG A 402 -12.19 -16.90 -26.68
C ARG A 402 -11.66 -18.30 -27.00
N VAL A 403 -10.36 -18.49 -26.82
CA VAL A 403 -9.63 -19.73 -27.07
C VAL A 403 -8.95 -20.18 -25.79
N VAL A 404 -9.31 -21.36 -25.30
CA VAL A 404 -8.67 -21.96 -24.13
C VAL A 404 -7.59 -22.91 -24.61
N LEU A 405 -6.35 -22.66 -24.21
CA LEU A 405 -5.21 -23.55 -24.51
C LEU A 405 -4.91 -24.42 -23.28
N VAL A 406 -4.88 -25.74 -23.51
CA VAL A 406 -4.49 -26.73 -22.48
C VAL A 406 -3.05 -27.21 -22.71
N ALA A 407 -2.50 -27.96 -21.75
CA ALA A 407 -1.09 -28.32 -21.74
C ALA A 407 -0.73 -29.20 -22.96
N GLY A 408 0.22 -28.74 -23.78
CA GLY A 408 0.66 -29.45 -24.99
C GLY A 408 -0.31 -29.40 -26.17
N ASP A 409 -1.39 -28.62 -26.06
CA ASP A 409 -2.40 -28.46 -27.10
C ASP A 409 -1.81 -27.89 -28.40
N HIS A 410 -2.37 -28.32 -29.53
CA HIS A 410 -2.19 -27.69 -30.82
C HIS A 410 -3.56 -27.21 -31.30
N ARG A 411 -3.88 -25.97 -30.95
CA ARG A 411 -5.19 -25.40 -31.23
C ARG A 411 -5.16 -24.69 -32.57
N GLN A 412 -6.00 -25.14 -33.50
CA GLN A 412 -6.29 -24.43 -34.74
C GLN A 412 -7.63 -23.71 -34.62
N VAL A 413 -7.65 -22.46 -35.05
CA VAL A 413 -8.83 -21.60 -35.07
C VAL A 413 -9.03 -21.13 -36.51
N ASN A 414 -10.11 -21.60 -37.14
CA ASN A 414 -10.48 -21.18 -38.48
C ASN A 414 -11.47 -20.00 -38.40
N VAL A 415 -11.11 -18.87 -38.99
CA VAL A 415 -11.85 -17.61 -38.91
C VAL A 415 -12.54 -17.35 -40.24
N ARG A 416 -13.78 -16.87 -40.20
CA ARG A 416 -14.52 -16.45 -41.40
C ARG A 416 -15.14 -15.09 -41.12
N LEU A 417 -14.52 -14.04 -41.67
CA LEU A 417 -15.06 -12.69 -41.55
C LEU A 417 -16.17 -12.49 -42.58
N LYS A 418 -17.35 -12.03 -42.14
CA LYS A 418 -18.44 -11.62 -43.03
C LYS A 418 -18.13 -10.23 -43.59
N ARG A 419 -18.44 -10.00 -44.88
CA ARG A 419 -18.39 -8.66 -45.48
C ARG A 419 -19.43 -7.77 -44.77
N GLY A 420 -19.04 -6.53 -44.50
CA GLY A 420 -19.77 -5.60 -43.64
C GLY A 420 -18.80 -4.98 -42.63
N ARG A 421 -18.97 -3.72 -42.22
CA ARG A 421 -18.11 -3.14 -41.17
C ARG A 421 -18.36 -3.86 -39.84
N ASP A 422 -17.32 -4.00 -38.99
CA ASP A 422 -17.39 -4.42 -37.58
C ASP A 422 -18.76 -4.15 -36.96
N PRO A 423 -19.33 -5.07 -36.16
CA PRO A 423 -20.36 -4.68 -35.21
C PRO A 423 -19.72 -3.88 -34.07
N VAL A 424 -18.94 -2.85 -34.39
CA VAL A 424 -18.76 -1.69 -33.54
C VAL A 424 -19.75 -0.69 -34.09
N HIS A 425 -21.01 -0.86 -33.69
CA HIS A 425 -22.08 0.13 -33.66
C HIS A 425 -23.40 -0.62 -33.72
N LYS A 426 -24.02 -0.84 -32.55
CA LYS A 426 -25.42 -0.38 -32.48
C LYS A 426 -25.40 1.10 -32.91
N PRO A 427 -26.39 1.59 -33.67
CA PRO A 427 -26.44 3.01 -34.01
C PRO A 427 -26.33 3.82 -32.71
N GLY A 428 -25.22 4.56 -32.51
CA GLY A 428 -25.03 5.43 -31.33
C GLY A 428 -23.80 5.22 -30.43
N ALA A 429 -22.83 4.35 -30.74
CA ALA A 429 -21.62 4.19 -29.90
C ALA A 429 -20.57 5.29 -30.15
N LEU A 430 -20.70 6.44 -29.48
CA LEU A 430 -19.73 7.54 -29.56
C LEU A 430 -18.44 7.16 -28.81
N GLN A 431 -17.27 7.43 -29.39
CA GLN A 431 -15.99 7.25 -28.71
C GLN A 431 -15.29 8.60 -28.54
N SER A 432 -14.89 8.93 -27.31
CA SER A 432 -14.14 10.16 -27.01
C SER A 432 -12.72 10.12 -27.61
N ARG A 433 -12.07 11.27 -27.76
CA ARG A 433 -10.67 11.34 -28.25
C ARG A 433 -9.67 10.72 -27.27
N TRP A 434 -10.06 10.60 -26.00
CA TRP A 434 -9.30 9.95 -24.94
C TRP A 434 -9.71 8.48 -24.71
N GLY A 435 -10.46 7.89 -25.64
CA GLY A 435 -10.73 6.46 -25.66
C GLY A 435 -11.83 6.00 -24.69
N TYR A 436 -12.81 6.85 -24.38
CA TYR A 436 -13.97 6.53 -23.55
C TYR A 436 -15.18 6.16 -24.41
N PRO A 437 -15.71 4.93 -24.28
CA PRO A 437 -16.89 4.50 -25.02
C PRO A 437 -18.16 5.07 -24.39
N MET A 438 -19.06 5.59 -25.21
CA MET A 438 -20.37 6.11 -24.80
C MET A 438 -21.49 5.54 -25.66
N VAL A 439 -22.69 5.49 -25.12
CA VAL A 439 -23.92 5.06 -25.78
C VAL A 439 -24.86 6.25 -25.89
N ALA A 440 -25.30 6.57 -27.11
CA ALA A 440 -26.29 7.62 -27.37
C ALA A 440 -27.73 7.17 -27.05
N ILE A 441 -28.46 8.03 -26.34
CA ILE A 441 -29.80 7.83 -25.81
C ILE A 441 -30.67 8.99 -26.29
N GLN A 442 -31.83 8.71 -26.87
CA GLN A 442 -32.71 9.76 -27.45
C GLN A 442 -33.50 10.56 -26.40
N GLY A 443 -33.57 10.07 -25.16
CA GLY A 443 -34.50 10.58 -24.16
C GLY A 443 -35.90 9.98 -24.36
N GLY A 444 -36.88 10.52 -23.64
CA GLY A 444 -38.26 10.05 -23.65
C GLY A 444 -38.92 10.11 -22.27
N LYS A 445 -40.22 9.77 -22.24
CA LYS A 445 -40.98 9.63 -21.00
C LYS A 445 -40.80 8.22 -20.45
N VAL A 446 -40.28 8.09 -19.24
CA VAL A 446 -39.96 6.81 -18.60
C VAL A 446 -40.41 6.81 -17.15
N ARG A 447 -40.87 5.66 -16.66
CA ARG A 447 -41.16 5.43 -15.24
C ARG A 447 -39.87 4.97 -14.53
N VAL A 448 -39.48 5.69 -13.48
CA VAL A 448 -38.33 5.39 -12.62
C VAL A 448 -38.83 5.06 -11.20
N GLY A 449 -37.98 4.49 -10.35
CA GLY A 449 -38.32 3.92 -9.04
C GLY A 449 -38.78 2.46 -9.10
N SER A 450 -38.96 1.82 -7.94
CA SER A 450 -39.35 0.40 -7.82
C SER A 450 -40.84 0.25 -7.47
N PRO A 451 -41.53 -0.75 -8.04
CA PRO A 451 -42.90 -1.06 -7.69
C PRO A 451 -43.00 -1.55 -6.24
N LYS A 452 -44.17 -1.38 -5.61
CA LYS A 452 -44.36 -1.62 -4.17
C LYS A 452 -44.04 -3.05 -3.73
N ASP A 453 -44.14 -4.00 -4.64
CA ASP A 453 -43.94 -5.43 -4.46
C ASP A 453 -42.53 -5.91 -4.87
N GLU A 454 -41.62 -5.03 -5.32
CA GLU A 454 -40.25 -5.40 -5.63
C GLU A 454 -39.51 -5.87 -4.35
N PRO A 455 -38.98 -7.10 -4.30
CA PRO A 455 -38.25 -7.57 -3.13
C PRO A 455 -37.04 -6.70 -2.80
N GLY A 456 -36.89 -6.34 -1.52
CA GLY A 456 -35.76 -5.55 -1.02
C GLY A 456 -35.83 -4.05 -1.30
N ARG A 457 -36.98 -3.55 -1.80
CA ARG A 457 -37.26 -2.12 -2.03
C ARG A 457 -37.18 -1.27 -0.76
N ASP A 458 -36.55 -0.11 -0.86
CA ASP A 458 -36.57 0.94 0.16
C ASP A 458 -37.71 1.97 -0.04
N SER A 459 -38.02 2.71 1.03
CA SER A 459 -39.17 3.64 1.04
C SER A 459 -39.04 4.85 0.11
N ASP A 460 -37.81 5.23 -0.24
CA ASP A 460 -37.46 6.40 -1.03
C ASP A 460 -37.37 6.10 -2.55
N GLU A 461 -37.67 4.86 -2.95
CA GLU A 461 -37.69 4.39 -4.34
C GLU A 461 -39.08 4.51 -4.98
N THR A 462 -39.84 5.57 -4.65
CA THR A 462 -41.22 5.72 -5.12
C THR A 462 -41.31 5.89 -6.64
N GLN A 463 -42.17 5.10 -7.28
CA GLN A 463 -42.37 5.20 -8.72
C GLN A 463 -42.99 6.52 -9.14
N HIS A 464 -42.35 7.20 -10.10
CA HIS A 464 -42.83 8.43 -10.70
C HIS A 464 -42.39 8.52 -12.17
N GLU A 465 -42.98 9.44 -12.92
CA GLU A 465 -42.67 9.62 -14.34
C GLU A 465 -41.63 10.73 -14.54
N VAL A 466 -40.63 10.45 -15.37
CA VAL A 466 -39.61 11.42 -15.78
C VAL A 466 -39.65 11.57 -17.29
N VAL A 467 -39.57 12.82 -17.77
CA VAL A 467 -39.40 13.16 -19.18
C VAL A 467 -37.97 13.64 -19.39
N LEU A 468 -37.13 12.81 -20.03
CA LEU A 468 -35.81 13.22 -20.51
C LEU A 468 -35.98 13.84 -21.90
N SER A 469 -35.92 15.17 -21.98
CA SER A 469 -36.31 15.90 -23.20
C SER A 469 -35.19 16.12 -24.21
N ARG A 470 -33.96 15.76 -23.84
CA ARG A 470 -32.77 15.96 -24.65
C ARG A 470 -32.10 14.62 -24.94
N PRO A 471 -31.62 14.39 -26.17
CA PRO A 471 -30.72 13.27 -26.42
C PRO A 471 -29.42 13.51 -25.66
N PHE A 472 -28.85 12.44 -25.11
CA PHE A 472 -27.59 12.47 -24.39
C PHE A 472 -26.79 11.20 -24.67
N ALA A 473 -25.51 11.22 -24.38
CA ALA A 473 -24.67 10.04 -24.37
C ALA A 473 -24.25 9.75 -22.94
N MET A 474 -24.14 8.47 -22.58
CA MET A 474 -23.60 8.03 -21.28
C MET A 474 -22.50 7.00 -21.49
N GLY A 475 -21.49 7.02 -20.64
CA GLY A 475 -20.41 6.05 -20.64
C GLY A 475 -20.92 4.61 -20.63
N ALA A 476 -20.42 3.81 -21.58
CA ALA A 476 -20.75 2.38 -21.65
C ALA A 476 -20.18 1.59 -20.46
N THR A 477 -19.16 2.13 -19.80
CA THR A 477 -18.54 1.60 -18.59
C THR A 477 -18.32 2.71 -17.57
N GLU A 478 -17.99 2.35 -16.34
CA GLU A 478 -17.33 3.27 -15.41
C GLU A 478 -16.03 3.83 -16.02
N VAL A 479 -15.58 4.99 -15.55
CA VAL A 479 -14.28 5.53 -15.96
C VAL A 479 -13.17 4.66 -15.37
N THR A 480 -12.25 4.19 -16.22
CA THR A 480 -11.14 3.32 -15.79
C THR A 480 -9.98 4.11 -15.17
N GLN A 481 -9.16 3.44 -14.38
CA GLN A 481 -7.94 4.04 -13.81
C GLN A 481 -6.99 4.59 -14.87
N ALA A 482 -6.78 3.87 -15.98
CA ALA A 482 -5.91 4.34 -17.06
C ALA A 482 -6.46 5.62 -17.73
N GLN A 483 -7.78 5.69 -17.92
CA GLN A 483 -8.44 6.89 -18.46
C GLN A 483 -8.34 8.08 -17.48
N TYR A 484 -8.56 7.83 -16.19
CA TYR A 484 -8.43 8.85 -15.16
C TYR A 484 -7.01 9.41 -15.10
N GLU A 485 -6.02 8.52 -15.02
CA GLU A 485 -4.60 8.85 -14.94
C GLU A 485 -4.10 9.58 -16.20
N ALA A 486 -4.62 9.22 -17.38
CA ALA A 486 -4.27 9.90 -18.63
C ALA A 486 -4.59 11.41 -18.59
N LEU A 487 -5.69 11.82 -17.97
CA LEU A 487 -6.13 13.22 -17.90
C LEU A 487 -5.68 13.95 -16.63
N MET A 488 -5.68 13.25 -15.49
CA MET A 488 -5.42 13.84 -14.16
C MET A 488 -3.98 13.68 -13.68
N LYS A 489 -3.19 12.80 -14.32
CA LYS A 489 -1.79 12.49 -13.98
C LYS A 489 -1.59 11.88 -12.59
N THR A 490 -2.67 11.42 -11.98
CA THR A 490 -2.68 10.75 -10.68
C THR A 490 -3.65 9.57 -10.72
N ASN A 491 -3.48 8.61 -9.80
CA ASN A 491 -4.36 7.46 -9.64
C ASN A 491 -4.63 7.23 -8.13
N PRO A 492 -5.77 7.71 -7.61
CA PRO A 492 -6.09 7.64 -6.18
C PRO A 492 -6.55 6.25 -5.72
N SER A 493 -6.84 5.34 -6.64
CA SER A 493 -7.55 4.09 -6.38
C SER A 493 -6.80 3.14 -5.45
N THR A 494 -7.51 2.49 -4.53
CA THR A 494 -6.98 1.42 -3.68
C THR A 494 -6.64 0.15 -4.47
N PHE A 495 -7.53 -0.34 -5.34
CA PHE A 495 -7.37 -1.60 -6.07
C PHE A 495 -6.73 -1.38 -7.45
N LYS A 496 -5.41 -1.58 -7.56
CA LYS A 496 -4.68 -1.21 -8.78
C LYS A 496 -4.97 -2.10 -9.99
N GLY A 497 -5.26 -1.47 -11.12
CA GLY A 497 -5.30 -2.12 -12.43
C GLY A 497 -5.84 -1.18 -13.53
N PRO A 498 -5.18 -1.08 -14.70
CA PRO A 498 -5.47 -0.03 -15.67
C PRO A 498 -6.91 -0.05 -16.20
N ASN A 499 -7.52 -1.23 -16.30
CA ASN A 499 -8.89 -1.43 -16.79
C ASN A 499 -9.93 -1.56 -15.67
N ARG A 500 -9.54 -1.41 -14.40
CA ARG A 500 -10.48 -1.35 -13.27
C ARG A 500 -11.11 0.04 -13.20
N PRO A 501 -12.32 0.19 -12.62
CA PRO A 501 -12.88 1.51 -12.38
C PRO A 501 -11.96 2.32 -11.47
N VAL A 502 -11.91 3.63 -11.71
CA VAL A 502 -11.31 4.55 -10.74
C VAL A 502 -12.22 4.67 -9.53
N GLU A 503 -11.65 4.42 -8.35
CA GLU A 503 -12.29 4.65 -7.04
C GLU A 503 -11.39 5.53 -6.16
N GLN A 504 -11.83 5.83 -4.93
CA GLN A 504 -11.23 6.83 -4.04
C GLN A 504 -11.29 8.26 -4.59
N VAL A 505 -12.37 8.56 -5.33
CA VAL A 505 -12.66 9.89 -5.87
C VAL A 505 -13.90 10.46 -5.19
N ASN A 506 -13.83 11.73 -4.76
CA ASN A 506 -15.00 12.43 -4.25
C ASN A 506 -15.76 13.13 -5.38
N TRP A 507 -16.96 13.63 -5.08
CA TRP A 507 -17.84 14.23 -6.08
C TRP A 507 -17.18 15.42 -6.81
N PHE A 508 -16.37 16.22 -6.11
CA PHE A 508 -15.64 17.35 -6.70
C PHE A 508 -14.49 16.91 -7.61
N ASP A 509 -13.83 15.79 -7.32
CA ASP A 509 -12.81 15.20 -8.20
C ASP A 509 -13.42 14.80 -9.55
N VAL A 510 -14.63 14.24 -9.52
CA VAL A 510 -15.36 13.83 -10.72
C VAL A 510 -15.71 15.03 -11.60
N ILE A 511 -16.13 16.13 -10.99
CA ILE A 511 -16.45 17.39 -11.70
C ILE A 511 -15.21 17.97 -12.38
N ARG A 512 -14.08 17.99 -11.68
CA ARG A 512 -12.80 18.42 -12.26
C ARG A 512 -12.39 17.52 -13.42
N PHE A 513 -12.56 16.21 -13.26
CA PHE A 513 -12.31 15.24 -14.32
C PHE A 513 -13.23 15.48 -15.53
N ALA A 514 -14.52 15.69 -15.34
CA ALA A 514 -15.48 15.96 -16.42
C ALA A 514 -15.12 17.22 -17.22
N ASN A 515 -14.71 18.30 -16.54
CA ASN A 515 -14.20 19.50 -17.21
C ASN A 515 -12.93 19.20 -18.01
N ARG A 516 -11.99 18.43 -17.45
CA ARG A 516 -10.74 18.04 -18.13
C ARG A 516 -11.01 17.15 -19.34
N ALA A 517 -11.95 16.22 -19.24
CA ALA A 517 -12.42 15.38 -20.34
C ALA A 517 -13.09 16.21 -21.44
N SER A 518 -13.85 17.25 -21.08
CA SER A 518 -14.44 18.19 -22.05
C SER A 518 -13.34 18.90 -22.83
N GLN A 519 -12.36 19.46 -22.14
CA GLN A 519 -11.21 20.12 -22.77
C GLN A 519 -10.41 19.17 -23.67
N ALA A 520 -10.20 17.91 -23.25
CA ALA A 520 -9.49 16.91 -24.04
C ALA A 520 -10.19 16.60 -25.38
N ASP A 521 -11.51 16.72 -25.42
CA ASP A 521 -12.32 16.55 -26.63
C ASP A 521 -12.60 17.86 -27.38
N GLY A 522 -12.09 18.99 -26.90
CA GLY A 522 -12.38 20.32 -27.48
C GLY A 522 -13.80 20.80 -27.24
N LEU A 523 -14.45 20.33 -26.17
CA LEU A 523 -15.79 20.70 -25.75
C LEU A 523 -15.74 21.75 -24.64
N GLU A 524 -16.82 22.53 -24.53
CA GLU A 524 -17.00 23.48 -23.43
C GLU A 524 -17.15 22.74 -22.09
N PRO A 525 -16.38 23.09 -21.04
CA PRO A 525 -16.57 22.54 -19.71
C PRO A 525 -17.95 22.91 -19.13
N CYS A 526 -18.64 21.93 -18.56
CA CYS A 526 -19.99 22.18 -18.01
C CYS A 526 -19.97 22.91 -16.68
N TYR A 527 -18.93 22.71 -15.87
CA TYR A 527 -18.88 23.26 -14.52
C TYR A 527 -17.92 24.44 -14.44
N HIS A 528 -18.31 25.49 -13.73
CA HIS A 528 -17.41 26.60 -13.39
C HIS A 528 -17.03 26.48 -11.92
N ILE A 529 -15.74 26.52 -11.63
CA ILE A 529 -15.18 26.44 -10.28
C ILE A 529 -14.31 27.68 -10.10
N ASP A 530 -14.76 28.62 -9.28
CA ASP A 530 -14.04 29.85 -8.97
C ASP A 530 -14.12 30.18 -7.46
N ALA A 531 -13.62 31.35 -7.07
CA ALA A 531 -13.65 31.80 -5.67
C ALA A 531 -15.07 31.95 -5.08
N ARG A 532 -16.10 32.05 -5.93
CA ARG A 532 -17.52 32.12 -5.55
C ARG A 532 -18.15 30.73 -5.42
N GLY A 533 -17.42 29.67 -5.78
CA GLY A 533 -17.82 28.29 -5.62
C GLY A 533 -18.02 27.55 -6.93
N LEU A 534 -18.82 26.48 -6.86
CA LEU A 534 -19.16 25.62 -7.99
C LEU A 534 -20.50 26.06 -8.59
N SER A 535 -20.56 26.22 -9.91
CA SER A 535 -21.81 26.44 -10.65
C SER A 535 -21.89 25.56 -11.91
N TRP A 536 -23.12 25.32 -12.39
CA TRP A 536 -23.41 24.59 -13.63
C TRP A 536 -24.27 25.48 -14.55
N PRO A 537 -23.68 26.51 -15.19
CA PRO A 537 -24.43 27.64 -15.75
C PRO A 537 -25.42 27.24 -16.86
N LYS A 538 -24.99 26.34 -17.75
CA LYS A 538 -25.81 25.85 -18.87
C LYS A 538 -26.69 24.65 -18.49
N GLY A 539 -26.55 24.11 -17.27
CA GLY A 539 -27.28 22.92 -16.87
C GLY A 539 -27.18 21.80 -17.91
N LEU A 540 -28.30 21.13 -18.13
CA LEU A 540 -28.43 20.07 -19.14
C LEU A 540 -28.27 20.54 -20.58
N ALA A 541 -28.24 21.84 -20.87
CA ALA A 541 -27.92 22.35 -22.21
C ALA A 541 -26.41 22.35 -22.51
N CYS A 542 -25.55 22.08 -21.51
CA CYS A 542 -24.12 21.92 -21.75
C CYS A 542 -23.82 20.67 -22.59
N THR A 543 -23.03 20.86 -23.65
CA THR A 543 -22.59 19.78 -24.56
C THR A 543 -21.24 19.17 -24.17
N GLY A 544 -20.62 19.60 -23.08
CA GLY A 544 -19.45 18.96 -22.49
C GLY A 544 -19.77 17.70 -21.68
N TYR A 545 -18.73 17.07 -21.14
CA TYR A 545 -18.89 15.98 -20.17
C TYR A 545 -19.31 16.51 -18.81
N ARG A 546 -20.15 15.71 -18.14
CA ARG A 546 -20.72 15.97 -16.83
C ARG A 546 -21.03 14.67 -16.11
N LEU A 547 -21.36 14.77 -14.83
CA LEU A 547 -22.07 13.68 -14.16
C LEU A 547 -23.44 13.47 -14.82
N PRO A 548 -23.92 12.22 -14.93
CA PRO A 548 -25.31 11.98 -15.27
C PRO A 548 -26.23 12.56 -14.19
N THR A 549 -27.45 12.93 -14.56
CA THR A 549 -28.50 13.04 -13.54
C THR A 549 -28.88 11.66 -13.05
N GLU A 550 -29.46 11.61 -11.87
CA GLU A 550 -29.96 10.36 -11.32
C GLU A 550 -30.98 9.69 -12.26
N ALA A 551 -31.89 10.47 -12.83
CA ALA A 551 -32.88 9.95 -13.76
C ALA A 551 -32.26 9.43 -15.06
N GLU A 552 -31.27 10.14 -15.61
CA GLU A 552 -30.50 9.64 -16.76
C GLU A 552 -29.82 8.31 -16.44
N TRP A 553 -29.22 8.20 -15.26
CA TRP A 553 -28.55 6.98 -14.79
C TRP A 553 -29.53 5.80 -14.72
N GLU A 554 -30.68 5.99 -14.07
CA GLU A 554 -31.65 4.90 -13.92
C GLU A 554 -32.27 4.48 -15.25
N VAL A 555 -32.59 5.44 -16.14
CA VAL A 555 -33.12 5.12 -17.47
C VAL A 555 -32.12 4.28 -18.27
N VAL A 556 -30.84 4.60 -18.21
CA VAL A 556 -29.78 3.82 -18.84
C VAL A 556 -29.60 2.46 -18.18
N ALA A 557 -29.67 2.38 -16.85
CA ALA A 557 -29.57 1.13 -16.12
C ALA A 557 -30.72 0.16 -16.45
N ARG A 558 -31.95 0.68 -16.60
CA ARG A 558 -33.12 -0.12 -17.01
C ARG A 558 -33.03 -0.55 -18.47
N ALA A 559 -32.57 0.33 -19.36
CA ALA A 559 -32.50 0.10 -20.81
C ALA A 559 -33.81 -0.48 -21.40
N GLY A 560 -34.96 -0.01 -20.90
CA GLY A 560 -36.30 -0.47 -21.30
C GLY A 560 -36.78 -1.78 -20.63
N SER A 561 -35.95 -2.41 -19.78
CA SER A 561 -36.32 -3.62 -19.04
C SER A 561 -36.93 -3.31 -17.67
N LYS A 562 -37.62 -4.31 -17.10
CA LYS A 562 -38.16 -4.31 -15.73
C LYS A 562 -37.33 -5.17 -14.78
N HIS A 563 -36.13 -5.58 -15.18
CA HIS A 563 -35.28 -6.43 -14.37
C HIS A 563 -34.85 -5.71 -13.08
N SER A 564 -34.65 -6.48 -12.01
CA SER A 564 -34.12 -5.94 -10.75
C SER A 564 -32.70 -5.43 -10.91
N TYR A 565 -31.89 -6.08 -11.75
CA TYR A 565 -30.51 -5.69 -12.05
C TYR A 565 -30.38 -5.29 -13.52
N SER A 566 -29.37 -4.48 -13.83
CA SER A 566 -29.21 -3.96 -15.19
C SER A 566 -28.88 -5.09 -16.18
N GLY A 567 -29.88 -5.48 -16.98
CA GLY A 567 -29.75 -6.49 -18.03
C GLY A 567 -30.12 -7.93 -17.65
N SER A 568 -30.47 -8.23 -16.39
CA SER A 568 -30.91 -9.57 -15.95
C SER A 568 -31.54 -9.54 -14.57
N ASP A 569 -32.42 -10.50 -14.26
CA ASP A 569 -32.86 -10.78 -12.88
C ASP A 569 -31.86 -11.66 -12.11
N ARG A 570 -30.81 -12.15 -12.79
CA ARG A 570 -29.73 -12.95 -12.20
C ARG A 570 -28.49 -12.10 -11.99
N LEU A 571 -28.29 -11.63 -10.75
CA LEU A 571 -27.20 -10.72 -10.38
C LEU A 571 -25.81 -11.20 -10.84
N ASP A 572 -25.49 -12.47 -10.68
CA ASP A 572 -24.19 -13.05 -11.06
C ASP A 572 -23.81 -12.86 -12.54
N GLU A 573 -24.80 -12.73 -13.42
CA GLU A 573 -24.57 -12.58 -14.85
C GLU A 573 -24.14 -11.15 -15.23
N VAL A 574 -24.51 -10.16 -14.41
CA VAL A 574 -24.44 -8.73 -14.76
C VAL A 574 -23.59 -7.90 -13.78
N ALA A 575 -23.29 -8.42 -12.59
CA ALA A 575 -22.64 -7.65 -11.53
C ALA A 575 -21.44 -8.33 -10.87
N TRP A 576 -20.52 -7.50 -10.41
CA TRP A 576 -19.52 -7.83 -9.37
C TRP A 576 -20.02 -7.32 -8.02
N PHE A 577 -20.32 -8.22 -7.09
CA PHE A 577 -20.90 -7.90 -5.78
C PHE A 577 -20.26 -8.77 -4.69
N ASP A 578 -20.61 -8.59 -3.42
CA ASP A 578 -19.93 -9.27 -2.29
C ASP A 578 -19.77 -10.78 -2.47
N GLY A 579 -20.77 -11.46 -3.04
CA GLY A 579 -20.81 -12.90 -3.25
C GLY A 579 -19.89 -13.42 -4.35
N ASN A 580 -19.40 -12.58 -5.26
CA ASN A 580 -18.58 -13.03 -6.40
C ASN A 580 -17.36 -12.15 -6.73
N SER A 581 -17.18 -11.00 -6.07
CA SER A 581 -16.09 -10.05 -6.33
C SER A 581 -14.77 -10.49 -5.70
N GLY A 582 -14.80 -11.28 -4.63
CA GLY A 582 -13.59 -11.61 -3.86
C GLY A 582 -13.04 -10.43 -3.05
N GLY A 583 -13.86 -9.42 -2.77
CA GLY A 583 -13.48 -8.28 -1.92
C GLY A 583 -12.69 -7.19 -2.63
N GLU A 584 -12.80 -7.09 -3.95
CA GLU A 584 -12.15 -6.07 -4.77
C GLU A 584 -12.96 -5.69 -6.00
N THR A 585 -12.63 -4.55 -6.62
CA THR A 585 -13.16 -4.18 -7.95
C THR A 585 -12.80 -5.22 -9.01
N HIS A 586 -13.33 -5.11 -10.22
CA HIS A 586 -12.88 -5.91 -11.37
C HIS A 586 -12.70 -5.02 -12.59
N PRO A 587 -11.93 -5.49 -13.61
CA PRO A 587 -11.87 -4.76 -14.86
C PRO A 587 -13.26 -4.60 -15.47
N VAL A 588 -13.55 -3.41 -16.00
CA VAL A 588 -14.85 -3.07 -16.57
C VAL A 588 -15.22 -3.99 -17.74
N ALA A 589 -16.53 -4.11 -18.00
CA ALA A 589 -17.10 -4.87 -19.10
C ALA A 589 -16.72 -6.37 -19.11
N GLN A 590 -16.61 -6.98 -17.93
CA GLN A 590 -16.40 -8.44 -17.78
C GLN A 590 -17.69 -9.22 -17.51
N LYS A 591 -18.79 -8.55 -17.18
CA LYS A 591 -20.13 -9.12 -17.04
C LYS A 591 -21.00 -8.80 -18.26
N LYS A 592 -22.21 -9.36 -18.35
CA LYS A 592 -23.13 -9.08 -19.47
C LYS A 592 -23.59 -7.62 -19.42
N PRO A 593 -23.68 -6.93 -20.56
CA PRO A 593 -24.26 -5.59 -20.61
C PRO A 593 -25.79 -5.65 -20.60
N ASN A 594 -26.42 -4.50 -20.37
CA ASN A 594 -27.84 -4.33 -20.60
C ASN A 594 -28.20 -4.18 -22.10
N ALA A 595 -29.49 -4.01 -22.39
CA ALA A 595 -30.01 -3.94 -23.76
C ALA A 595 -29.47 -2.76 -24.59
N TRP A 596 -28.90 -1.74 -23.96
CA TRP A 596 -28.28 -0.60 -24.64
C TRP A 596 -26.75 -0.72 -24.77
N GLY A 597 -26.15 -1.75 -24.19
CA GLY A 597 -24.71 -1.97 -24.26
C GLY A 597 -23.91 -1.27 -23.15
N CYS A 598 -24.58 -0.87 -22.06
CA CYS A 598 -23.91 -0.39 -20.86
C CYS A 598 -23.60 -1.56 -19.93
N TYR A 599 -22.40 -1.57 -19.37
CA TYR A 599 -21.86 -2.56 -18.45
C TYR A 599 -21.76 -1.98 -17.05
N ASP A 600 -21.72 -2.89 -16.07
CA ASP A 600 -21.40 -2.58 -14.67
C ASP A 600 -22.33 -1.50 -14.07
N MET A 601 -23.57 -1.38 -14.57
CA MET A 601 -24.60 -0.53 -13.98
C MET A 601 -25.16 -1.14 -12.67
N SER A 602 -24.85 -2.40 -12.40
CA SER A 602 -25.10 -3.10 -11.14
C SER A 602 -23.78 -3.68 -10.64
N GLY A 603 -23.33 -3.29 -9.45
CA GLY A 603 -22.09 -3.75 -8.82
C GLY A 603 -20.82 -3.03 -9.29
N ASN A 604 -19.67 -3.65 -9.04
CA ASN A 604 -18.31 -3.12 -9.25
C ASN A 604 -18.02 -1.88 -8.40
N VAL A 605 -18.43 -0.67 -8.78
CA VAL A 605 -18.41 0.50 -7.88
C VAL A 605 -19.74 1.24 -7.86
N TRP A 606 -20.06 1.82 -6.71
CA TRP A 606 -21.10 2.84 -6.63
C TRP A 606 -20.70 4.01 -7.52
N GLU A 607 -21.67 4.69 -8.09
CA GLU A 607 -21.41 5.77 -9.04
C GLU A 607 -22.02 7.08 -8.56
N TRP A 608 -21.18 8.10 -8.44
CA TRP A 608 -21.64 9.47 -8.26
C TRP A 608 -22.57 9.90 -9.40
N VAL A 609 -23.65 10.58 -9.05
CA VAL A 609 -24.49 11.33 -10.00
C VAL A 609 -24.59 12.81 -9.56
N TRP A 610 -25.16 13.66 -10.40
CA TRP A 610 -25.22 15.11 -10.14
C TRP A 610 -26.12 15.47 -8.92
N ASP A 611 -27.23 14.77 -8.80
CA ASP A 611 -28.39 15.10 -8.00
C ASP A 611 -28.09 15.21 -6.50
N GLY A 612 -28.73 16.18 -5.83
CA GLY A 612 -28.81 16.21 -4.38
C GLY A 612 -29.79 15.15 -3.88
N TYR A 613 -29.40 14.43 -2.82
CA TYR A 613 -30.24 13.37 -2.25
C TYR A 613 -31.49 13.95 -1.57
N GLY A 614 -32.64 13.35 -1.83
CA GLY A 614 -33.92 13.81 -1.31
C GLY A 614 -35.09 12.99 -1.85
N PRO A 615 -36.32 13.27 -1.36
CA PRO A 615 -37.51 12.54 -1.76
C PRO A 615 -37.79 12.72 -3.25
N TYR A 616 -38.25 11.65 -3.89
CA TYR A 616 -38.73 11.75 -5.27
C TYR A 616 -40.00 12.61 -5.36
N PRO A 617 -40.15 13.36 -6.47
CA PRO A 617 -41.39 14.07 -6.74
C PRO A 617 -42.53 13.07 -6.97
N LYS A 618 -43.74 13.43 -6.55
CA LYS A 618 -44.95 12.61 -6.77
C LYS A 618 -45.53 12.80 -8.18
N GLU A 619 -45.16 13.89 -8.85
CA GLU A 619 -45.67 14.28 -10.16
C GLU A 619 -44.68 13.93 -11.27
N THR A 620 -45.15 14.07 -12.53
CA THR A 620 -44.26 13.96 -13.69
C THR A 620 -43.28 15.12 -13.70
N VAL A 621 -41.98 14.84 -13.78
CA VAL A 621 -40.95 15.89 -13.87
C VAL A 621 -40.18 15.82 -15.17
N LYS A 622 -39.87 16.98 -15.75
CA LYS A 622 -39.07 17.11 -16.96
C LYS A 622 -37.63 17.44 -16.59
N ASP A 623 -36.68 16.66 -17.09
CA ASP A 623 -35.24 16.85 -16.91
C ASP A 623 -34.82 17.13 -15.45
N PRO A 624 -35.15 16.25 -14.49
CA PRO A 624 -34.85 16.49 -13.08
C PRO A 624 -33.33 16.50 -12.82
N VAL A 625 -32.91 17.38 -11.91
CA VAL A 625 -31.50 17.58 -11.50
C VAL A 625 -31.33 17.49 -9.98
N GLY A 626 -32.23 16.76 -9.34
CA GLY A 626 -32.17 16.42 -7.92
C GLY A 626 -32.76 17.46 -6.97
N HIS A 627 -32.70 17.15 -5.68
CA HIS A 627 -33.19 18.03 -4.63
C HIS A 627 -32.24 19.22 -4.41
N ARG A 628 -32.78 20.45 -4.43
CA ARG A 628 -32.00 21.66 -4.16
C ARG A 628 -31.71 21.78 -2.67
N GLY A 629 -30.50 22.22 -2.32
CA GLY A 629 -30.11 22.45 -0.93
C GLY A 629 -29.77 21.19 -0.12
N SER A 630 -29.73 20.01 -0.75
CA SER A 630 -29.27 18.79 -0.08
C SER A 630 -27.78 18.86 0.28
N GLU A 631 -27.44 18.43 1.50
CA GLU A 631 -26.06 18.27 1.96
C GLU A 631 -25.38 17.02 1.37
N GLY A 632 -26.17 16.07 0.86
CA GLY A 632 -25.71 14.82 0.27
C GLY A 632 -25.91 14.76 -1.25
N LYS A 633 -25.04 14.02 -1.93
CA LYS A 633 -25.12 13.68 -3.34
C LYS A 633 -25.52 12.23 -3.52
N VAL A 634 -26.32 11.96 -4.55
CA VAL A 634 -26.80 10.61 -4.82
C VAL A 634 -25.66 9.74 -5.36
N ILE A 635 -25.62 8.48 -4.92
CA ILE A 635 -24.83 7.40 -5.52
C ILE A 635 -25.74 6.25 -5.96
N ARG A 636 -25.40 5.59 -7.08
CA ARG A 636 -26.22 4.53 -7.70
C ARG A 636 -25.42 3.28 -8.05
N GLY A 637 -26.12 2.14 -8.18
CA GLY A 637 -25.60 0.92 -8.81
C GLY A 637 -25.09 -0.20 -7.90
N GLY A 638 -24.81 0.03 -6.62
CA GLY A 638 -24.16 -0.97 -5.79
C GLY A 638 -22.65 -1.06 -6.06
N SER A 639 -21.94 -1.94 -5.36
CA SER A 639 -20.50 -2.12 -5.58
C SER A 639 -20.02 -3.52 -5.20
N TRP A 640 -18.74 -3.79 -5.44
CA TRP A 640 -18.08 -5.07 -5.16
C TRP A 640 -18.21 -5.56 -3.71
N GLY A 641 -18.41 -4.64 -2.76
CA GLY A 641 -18.43 -4.94 -1.31
C GLY A 641 -19.83 -5.01 -0.71
N TYR A 642 -20.89 -4.90 -1.51
CA TYR A 642 -22.27 -4.88 -1.04
C TYR A 642 -23.08 -6.04 -1.65
N GLY A 643 -24.13 -6.44 -0.93
CA GLY A 643 -24.98 -7.57 -1.30
C GLY A 643 -26.00 -7.26 -2.39
N ALA A 644 -26.76 -8.30 -2.74
CA ALA A 644 -27.70 -8.27 -3.86
C ALA A 644 -28.76 -7.16 -3.77
N ASN A 645 -29.24 -6.84 -2.56
CA ASN A 645 -30.25 -5.79 -2.37
C ASN A 645 -29.74 -4.42 -2.80
N ASN A 646 -28.44 -4.16 -2.66
CA ASN A 646 -27.84 -2.86 -2.98
C ASN A 646 -27.49 -2.68 -4.46
N ALA A 647 -27.49 -3.77 -5.24
CA ALA A 647 -27.18 -3.74 -6.67
C ALA A 647 -28.42 -3.55 -7.57
N ARG A 648 -29.62 -3.47 -6.97
CA ARG A 648 -30.87 -3.23 -7.72
C ARG A 648 -30.83 -1.85 -8.38
N VAL A 649 -31.43 -1.76 -9.57
CA VAL A 649 -31.45 -0.54 -10.39
C VAL A 649 -32.10 0.64 -9.67
N ALA A 650 -33.11 0.39 -8.84
CA ALA A 650 -33.85 1.44 -8.13
C ALA A 650 -33.18 1.93 -6.84
N VAL A 651 -32.17 1.23 -6.31
CA VAL A 651 -31.54 1.60 -5.03
C VAL A 651 -30.83 2.93 -5.16
N ARG A 652 -30.90 3.71 -4.09
CA ARG A 652 -30.32 5.05 -3.98
C ARG A 652 -29.68 5.20 -2.61
N PHE A 653 -28.54 5.87 -2.56
CA PHE A 653 -28.00 6.38 -1.30
C PHE A 653 -27.59 7.83 -1.46
N GLY A 654 -27.61 8.58 -0.35
CA GLY A 654 -27.07 9.92 -0.26
C GLY A 654 -25.79 9.91 0.55
N ASP A 655 -24.75 10.55 0.04
CA ASP A 655 -23.46 10.65 0.72
C ASP A 655 -22.87 12.04 0.60
N LYS A 656 -22.02 12.45 1.55
CA LYS A 656 -21.41 13.79 1.55
C LYS A 656 -20.47 13.92 0.35
N PRO A 657 -20.49 15.04 -0.39
CA PRO A 657 -19.71 15.19 -1.63
C PRO A 657 -18.19 15.17 -1.41
N GLN A 658 -17.70 15.33 -0.17
CA GLN A 658 -16.28 15.24 0.20
C GLN A 658 -15.81 13.79 0.39
N ASN A 659 -16.74 12.85 0.61
CA ASN A 659 -16.42 11.48 0.90
C ASN A 659 -15.89 10.76 -0.35
N ARG A 660 -15.01 9.78 -0.10
CA ARG A 660 -14.38 8.94 -1.12
C ARG A 660 -14.08 7.59 -0.48
N TYR A 661 -14.31 6.53 -1.24
CA TYR A 661 -14.18 5.16 -0.77
C TYR A 661 -13.62 4.26 -1.86
N ALA A 662 -13.07 3.11 -1.45
CA ALA A 662 -12.55 2.08 -2.36
C ALA A 662 -13.65 1.35 -3.17
N TYR A 663 -14.92 1.70 -2.93
CA TYR A 663 -16.09 1.14 -3.62
C TYR A 663 -16.87 2.20 -4.40
N LEU A 664 -16.38 3.44 -4.48
CA LEU A 664 -17.12 4.58 -5.05
C LEU A 664 -16.31 5.25 -6.18
N GLY A 665 -16.88 5.21 -7.37
CA GLY A 665 -16.36 5.79 -8.61
C GLY A 665 -17.44 6.58 -9.36
N PHE A 666 -17.39 6.55 -10.69
CA PHE A 666 -18.34 7.29 -11.53
C PHE A 666 -18.30 6.86 -13.01
N ARG A 667 -19.34 7.26 -13.74
CA ARG A 667 -19.36 7.35 -15.20
C ARG A 667 -19.77 8.75 -15.66
N LEU A 668 -19.50 9.08 -16.92
CA LEU A 668 -19.82 10.40 -17.48
C LEU A 668 -21.02 10.36 -18.41
N ALA A 669 -21.75 11.47 -18.45
CA ALA A 669 -22.76 11.78 -19.45
C ALA A 669 -22.40 13.06 -20.21
N ARG A 670 -23.06 13.26 -21.35
CA ARG A 670 -22.94 14.46 -22.19
C ARG A 670 -24.22 14.66 -22.98
N THR A 671 -24.75 15.88 -23.00
CA THR A 671 -25.90 16.21 -23.84
C THR A 671 -25.49 16.28 -25.32
N LEU A 672 -26.30 15.71 -26.20
CA LEU A 672 -26.09 15.75 -27.65
C LEU A 672 -26.80 16.97 -28.25
N PRO A 673 -26.20 17.63 -29.26
CA PRO A 673 -26.77 18.81 -29.89
C PRO A 673 -28.07 18.54 -30.66
#